data_AF-A0A4V6T5N8-F1
#
_entry.id   AF-A0A4V6T5N8-F1
#
_cell.length_a   1.000
_cell.length_b   1.000
_cell.length_c   1.000
_cell.angle_alpha   90.00
_cell.angle_beta   90.00
_cell.angle_gamma   90.00
#
_symmetry.space_group_name_H-M   'P 1'
#
loop_
_entity.id
_entity.type
_entity.pdbx_description
1 polymer ?
#
loop_
_entity_poly.entity_id
_entity_poly.type
_entity_poly.pdbx_seq_one_letter_code
_entity_poly.pdbx_strand_id
1 'polypeptide(L)'
;MEQPTKIHHLDNSKNLIGIQLANVTGSARFTGVLSIHVFAMTLVSSSLSEPSKKPLLAIQNVRSTTKFRTQNNTQIQLIEVTLNNFASSDDVTSSWITSKQTVVLHSSSGAIHTVIPGEVNRLRGGDQVRVIVGIVNEDGVEAGTEIDDVQVVINGSPLGGNWEIVAGIPDYLVGDESLKTHESPEWFDGAKFGLFVHWGIYSVPAWTVSGTQYAEWYWYWQHNPANASSAVWLHHKEVYGEDFLYDDFFPDFTASTFDANEFVQFVADIGAKYYVIVTKHHDGFALFDTGNSSNRNSLNYGPKRDLIGEILNATQATQPQLYNGLYFSLPEWFNPAYAKYGHADFTDGLYHRRSDDPNSPGYNILQRTGMAGGLAQNAYNSSAPPEPYTGYVEVDDFLQDLMKPQIETLFYKYQADILWCDVGGPSIVPDIAPAWYNWAKENDRQVVMNARCGTNYSDFDTPEYSVYSSLKTRKWESNEGSDPFSYGYNRNTTYENYRNTSYLVHSLVDIVSKNGNYLLDVGPTANGTIVPPSRESLLGVGRWLNVSGDAIYDTQYWFVTAEEGDLRFTTKKDAFYIISLAFPEDGVIRSNSPLPIKAGDKVTFLGPDTTGKELRWQWTEDGVFELSVGDIEEEMQMVKDAWAFKVEYR
;
A
#
# COMPACT_ATOMS: atom_id res chain seq x y z
N MET A 1 -4.91 -27.78 19.88
CA MET A 1 -4.96 -26.31 19.89
C MET A 1 -5.87 -25.93 18.74
N GLU A 2 -7.15 -25.68 19.02
CA GLU A 2 -8.06 -25.11 18.01
C GLU A 2 -7.54 -23.72 17.68
N GLN A 3 -7.27 -23.45 16.40
CA GLN A 3 -6.95 -22.10 15.98
C GLN A 3 -8.17 -21.21 16.27
N PRO A 4 -7.99 -19.98 16.77
CA PRO A 4 -9.10 -19.06 16.93
C PRO A 4 -9.74 -18.81 15.56
N THR A 5 -10.97 -19.29 15.37
CA THR A 5 -11.77 -19.04 14.17
C THR A 5 -11.94 -17.53 14.03
N LYS A 6 -11.30 -16.94 13.02
CA LYS A 6 -11.49 -15.52 12.70
C LYS A 6 -12.88 -15.38 12.07
N ILE A 7 -13.83 -14.86 12.85
CA ILE A 7 -15.18 -14.60 12.35
C ILE A 7 -15.18 -13.20 11.73
N HIS A 8 -15.10 -13.13 10.40
CA HIS A 8 -15.23 -11.88 9.62
C HIS A 8 -16.67 -11.57 9.23
N HIS A 9 -17.50 -12.61 9.20
CA HIS A 9 -18.91 -12.55 8.87
C HIS A 9 -19.66 -13.51 9.78
N LEU A 10 -20.79 -13.07 10.30
CA LEU A 10 -21.73 -13.94 11.00
C LEU A 10 -22.75 -14.44 9.97
N ASP A 11 -22.87 -15.75 9.85
CA ASP A 11 -23.88 -16.39 9.02
C ASP A 11 -25.27 -15.93 9.44
N ASN A 12 -25.87 -15.05 8.63
CA ASN A 12 -27.14 -14.41 8.93
C ASN A 12 -28.36 -15.36 8.77
N SER A 13 -28.14 -16.60 8.32
CA SER A 13 -29.14 -17.67 8.41
C SER A 13 -29.27 -18.25 9.82
N LYS A 14 -28.31 -17.97 10.72
CA LYS A 14 -28.25 -18.50 12.08
C LYS A 14 -28.66 -17.45 13.11
N ASN A 15 -29.21 -17.93 14.22
CA ASN A 15 -29.47 -17.09 15.38
C ASN A 15 -28.17 -16.82 16.14
N LEU A 16 -27.81 -15.55 16.31
CA LEU A 16 -26.73 -15.16 17.20
C LEU A 16 -27.18 -15.34 18.66
N ILE A 17 -26.76 -16.45 19.29
CA ILE A 17 -27.11 -16.77 20.68
C ILE A 17 -26.20 -16.09 21.72
N GLY A 18 -25.05 -15.57 21.31
CA GLY A 18 -24.10 -14.86 22.15
C GLY A 18 -22.77 -14.61 21.44
N ILE A 19 -22.03 -13.60 21.90
CA ILE A 19 -20.66 -13.33 21.46
C ILE A 19 -19.75 -13.65 22.63
N GLN A 20 -18.90 -14.67 22.47
CA GLN A 20 -17.87 -14.98 23.44
C GLN A 20 -16.53 -14.46 22.91
N LEU A 21 -16.03 -13.40 23.53
CA LEU A 21 -14.71 -12.89 23.23
C LEU A 21 -13.65 -13.85 23.78
N ALA A 22 -12.49 -13.94 23.10
CA ALA A 22 -11.44 -14.89 23.45
C ALA A 22 -10.99 -14.71 24.91
N ASN A 23 -10.90 -15.83 25.64
CA ASN A 23 -10.25 -15.86 26.95
C ASN A 23 -8.74 -16.10 26.72
N VAL A 24 -7.98 -15.01 26.57
CA VAL A 24 -6.57 -15.10 26.18
C VAL A 24 -5.71 -15.44 27.42
N THR A 25 -5.40 -16.72 27.61
CA THR A 25 -4.39 -17.16 28.59
C THR A 25 -3.00 -17.12 27.95
N GLY A 26 -2.43 -15.92 27.80
CA GLY A 26 -1.08 -15.71 27.23
C GLY A 26 -0.44 -14.43 27.76
N SER A 27 0.81 -14.49 28.20
CA SER A 27 1.49 -13.46 28.99
C SER A 27 1.75 -12.15 28.22
N ALA A 28 1.11 -11.05 28.63
CA ALA A 28 1.48 -9.70 28.22
C ALA A 28 2.74 -9.26 28.98
N ARG A 29 3.86 -9.03 28.27
CA ARG A 29 5.17 -8.77 28.89
C ARG A 29 5.35 -7.39 29.55
N PHE A 30 4.40 -6.45 29.48
CA PHE A 30 4.70 -5.05 29.88
C PHE A 30 3.67 -4.32 30.77
N THR A 31 2.44 -4.77 30.95
CA THR A 31 1.45 -3.97 31.73
C THR A 31 0.65 -4.76 32.76
N GLY A 32 0.68 -6.09 32.75
CA GLY A 32 -0.09 -6.92 33.70
C GLY A 32 -1.63 -6.77 33.60
N VAL A 33 -2.13 -5.97 32.65
CA VAL A 33 -3.55 -5.78 32.39
C VAL A 33 -3.86 -6.38 31.02
N LEU A 34 -4.72 -7.38 31.03
CA LEU A 34 -5.30 -7.98 29.83
C LEU A 34 -6.37 -7.03 29.29
N SER A 35 -6.19 -6.53 28.07
CA SER A 35 -7.21 -5.69 27.41
C SER A 35 -7.67 -6.32 26.10
N ILE A 36 -8.99 -6.41 25.95
CA ILE A 36 -9.64 -6.62 24.65
C ILE A 36 -10.08 -5.23 24.19
N HIS A 37 -9.55 -4.78 23.06
CA HIS A 37 -9.94 -3.50 22.46
C HIS A 37 -11.06 -3.75 21.44
N VAL A 38 -12.31 -3.55 21.85
CA VAL A 38 -13.46 -3.48 20.94
C VAL A 38 -13.68 -2.01 20.60
N PHE A 39 -13.25 -1.60 19.41
CA PHE A 39 -13.36 -0.20 18.97
C PHE A 39 -14.80 0.18 18.58
N ALA A 40 -15.50 -0.71 17.87
CA ALA A 40 -16.91 -0.57 17.55
C ALA A 40 -17.54 -1.93 17.26
N MET A 41 -18.83 -2.07 17.55
CA MET A 41 -19.65 -3.21 17.15
C MET A 41 -21.02 -2.68 16.75
N THR A 42 -21.37 -2.82 15.48
CA THR A 42 -22.69 -2.45 14.96
C THR A 42 -23.48 -3.71 14.70
N LEU A 43 -24.64 -3.84 15.36
CA LEU A 43 -25.58 -4.92 15.11
C LEU A 43 -26.81 -4.32 14.43
N VAL A 44 -27.07 -4.71 13.19
CA VAL A 44 -28.27 -4.30 12.46
C VAL A 44 -29.25 -5.47 12.46
N SER A 45 -30.34 -5.35 13.21
CA SER A 45 -31.39 -6.37 13.22
C SER A 45 -32.31 -6.19 12.01
N SER A 46 -32.49 -7.23 11.21
CA SER A 46 -33.62 -7.32 10.29
C SER A 46 -34.70 -8.22 10.89
N SER A 47 -35.96 -7.78 10.88
CA SER A 47 -37.07 -8.67 11.21
C SER A 47 -37.28 -9.63 10.02
N LEU A 48 -36.73 -10.84 10.13
CA LEU A 48 -36.98 -11.94 9.19
C LEU A 48 -38.41 -12.48 9.36
N SER A 49 -39.43 -11.62 9.29
CA SER A 49 -40.81 -12.06 9.25
C SER A 49 -41.13 -12.50 7.82
N GLU A 50 -40.83 -13.77 7.55
CA GLU A 50 -41.05 -14.56 6.33
C GLU A 50 -39.98 -14.48 5.22
N PRO A 51 -39.74 -15.60 4.48
CA PRO A 51 -38.87 -15.63 3.30
C PRO A 51 -39.37 -14.64 2.24
N SER A 52 -38.72 -13.48 2.13
CA SER A 52 -38.98 -12.53 1.06
C SER A 52 -38.38 -13.04 -0.25
N LYS A 53 -39.19 -13.16 -1.31
CA LYS A 53 -38.72 -13.40 -2.68
C LYS A 53 -37.94 -12.21 -3.28
N LYS A 54 -37.86 -11.08 -2.57
CA LYS A 54 -37.14 -9.86 -2.99
C LYS A 54 -35.93 -9.60 -2.09
N PRO A 55 -34.82 -9.08 -2.63
CA PRO A 55 -33.65 -8.70 -1.84
C PRO A 55 -34.04 -7.77 -0.68
N LEU A 56 -33.42 -7.96 0.48
CA LEU A 56 -33.66 -7.12 1.65
C LEU A 56 -32.53 -6.09 1.77
N LEU A 57 -32.61 -5.07 0.93
CA LEU A 57 -31.56 -4.07 0.79
C LEU A 57 -31.60 -3.04 1.92
N ALA A 58 -30.42 -2.61 2.36
CA ALA A 58 -30.29 -1.50 3.31
C ALA A 58 -28.99 -0.73 3.09
N ILE A 59 -29.05 0.59 3.23
CA ILE A 59 -27.87 1.45 3.22
C ILE A 59 -27.26 1.45 4.62
N GLN A 60 -26.00 1.06 4.72
CA GLN A 60 -25.24 1.12 5.97
C GLN A 60 -24.54 2.44 6.17
N ASN A 61 -24.05 3.02 5.08
CA ASN A 61 -23.27 4.24 5.11
C ASN A 61 -23.33 4.95 3.75
N VAL A 62 -23.35 6.27 3.79
CA VAL A 62 -23.10 7.15 2.64
C VAL A 62 -21.99 8.09 3.08
N ARG A 63 -20.83 8.01 2.43
CA ARG A 63 -19.61 8.69 2.88
C ARG A 63 -19.04 9.55 1.76
N SER A 64 -18.87 10.84 2.02
CA SER A 64 -18.04 11.70 1.18
C SER A 64 -16.60 11.22 1.20
N THR A 65 -16.02 11.05 0.02
CA THR A 65 -14.58 10.84 -0.12
C THR A 65 -13.93 12.11 -0.63
N THR A 66 -12.61 12.20 -0.50
CA THR A 66 -11.81 13.21 -1.21
C THR A 66 -11.23 12.68 -2.52
N LYS A 67 -11.84 11.63 -3.08
CA LYS A 67 -11.46 11.07 -4.39
C LYS A 67 -12.29 11.74 -5.48
N PHE A 68 -11.70 11.94 -6.64
CA PHE A 68 -12.40 12.53 -7.77
C PHE A 68 -12.03 11.87 -9.10
N ARG A 69 -12.89 12.10 -10.09
CA ARG A 69 -12.62 11.88 -11.51
C ARG A 69 -12.86 13.19 -12.25
N THR A 70 -12.11 13.44 -13.31
CA THR A 70 -12.35 14.58 -14.16
C THR A 70 -12.97 14.14 -15.47
N GLN A 71 -14.11 14.76 -15.82
CA GLN A 71 -14.79 14.52 -17.09
C GLN A 71 -15.23 15.85 -17.67
N ASN A 72 -14.85 16.13 -18.92
CA ASN A 72 -15.16 17.39 -19.61
C ASN A 72 -14.75 18.65 -18.82
N ASN A 73 -13.57 18.62 -18.18
CA ASN A 73 -13.04 19.67 -17.29
C ASN A 73 -13.88 19.93 -16.02
N THR A 74 -14.82 19.05 -15.69
CA THR A 74 -15.56 19.08 -14.42
C THR A 74 -14.97 18.04 -13.47
N GLN A 75 -14.59 18.46 -12.28
CA GLN A 75 -14.19 17.57 -11.20
C GLN A 75 -15.45 16.96 -10.57
N ILE A 76 -15.53 15.63 -10.58
CA ILE A 76 -16.65 14.85 -10.08
C ILE A 76 -16.20 14.17 -8.78
N GLN A 77 -16.78 14.59 -7.66
CA GLN A 77 -16.51 13.98 -6.36
C GLN A 77 -17.11 12.58 -6.31
N LEU A 78 -16.36 11.63 -5.77
CA LEU A 78 -16.83 10.26 -5.59
C LEU A 78 -17.41 10.08 -4.18
N ILE A 79 -18.64 9.57 -4.10
CA ILE A 79 -19.32 9.22 -2.86
C ILE A 79 -19.39 7.70 -2.75
N GLU A 80 -19.03 7.17 -1.58
CA GLU A 80 -19.11 5.75 -1.28
C GLU A 80 -20.45 5.42 -0.61
N VAL A 81 -21.24 4.56 -1.24
CA VAL A 81 -22.48 4.01 -0.68
C VAL A 81 -22.24 2.55 -0.31
N THR A 82 -22.36 2.21 0.97
CA THR A 82 -22.28 0.82 1.44
C THR A 82 -23.67 0.20 1.47
N LEU A 83 -23.90 -0.78 0.59
CA LEU A 83 -25.17 -1.47 0.40
C LEU A 83 -25.09 -2.90 0.94
N ASN A 84 -25.98 -3.23 1.86
CA ASN A 84 -26.16 -4.58 2.38
C ASN A 84 -27.35 -5.27 1.71
N ASN A 85 -27.29 -6.60 1.64
CA ASN A 85 -28.47 -7.43 1.44
C ASN A 85 -28.67 -8.35 2.66
N PHE A 86 -29.61 -7.98 3.54
CA PHE A 86 -29.90 -8.73 4.77
C PHE A 86 -30.78 -9.97 4.56
N ALA A 87 -31.09 -10.35 3.31
CA ALA A 87 -31.76 -11.62 3.04
C ALA A 87 -30.88 -12.77 3.57
N SER A 88 -31.50 -13.88 3.96
CA SER A 88 -30.80 -15.09 4.41
C SER A 88 -29.70 -15.48 3.41
N SER A 89 -28.55 -15.93 3.89
CA SER A 89 -27.45 -16.46 3.08
C SER A 89 -27.76 -17.85 2.49
N ASP A 90 -28.72 -18.58 3.04
CA ASP A 90 -29.12 -19.93 2.60
C ASP A 90 -29.76 -19.90 1.21
N ASP A 91 -29.23 -20.68 0.27
CA ASP A 91 -29.61 -20.69 -1.14
C ASP A 91 -31.10 -20.97 -1.38
N VAL A 92 -31.78 -21.71 -0.49
CA VAL A 92 -33.21 -22.00 -0.60
C VAL A 92 -34.07 -20.76 -0.28
N THR A 93 -33.57 -19.87 0.56
CA THR A 93 -34.29 -18.70 1.09
C THR A 93 -33.71 -17.35 0.65
N SER A 94 -32.54 -17.35 0.00
CA SER A 94 -31.78 -16.15 -0.32
C SER A 94 -32.27 -15.43 -1.57
N SER A 95 -32.74 -14.21 -1.39
CA SER A 95 -33.11 -13.28 -2.48
C SER A 95 -31.95 -12.35 -2.81
N TRP A 96 -31.54 -12.32 -4.08
CA TRP A 96 -30.29 -11.65 -4.51
C TRP A 96 -30.60 -10.52 -5.48
N ILE A 97 -29.71 -9.53 -5.54
CA ILE A 97 -29.58 -8.74 -6.76
C ILE A 97 -28.96 -9.66 -7.82
N THR A 98 -29.65 -9.84 -8.95
CA THR A 98 -29.20 -10.66 -10.08
C THR A 98 -29.28 -9.93 -11.43
N SER A 99 -29.57 -8.64 -11.39
CA SER A 99 -29.64 -7.78 -12.56
C SER A 99 -29.19 -6.39 -12.15
N LYS A 100 -28.67 -5.63 -13.10
CA LYS A 100 -28.15 -4.28 -12.90
C LYS A 100 -29.14 -3.41 -12.12
N GLN A 101 -28.71 -2.96 -10.95
CA GLN A 101 -29.35 -1.89 -10.18
C GLN A 101 -28.54 -0.62 -10.35
N THR A 102 -29.22 0.50 -10.58
CA THR A 102 -28.60 1.82 -10.65
C THR A 102 -28.81 2.53 -9.32
N VAL A 103 -27.72 3.05 -8.76
CA VAL A 103 -27.70 3.81 -7.50
C VAL A 103 -27.40 5.27 -7.81
N VAL A 104 -28.26 6.17 -7.37
CA VAL A 104 -28.05 7.62 -7.48
C VAL A 104 -28.28 8.29 -6.14
N LEU A 105 -27.66 9.45 -5.95
CA LEU A 105 -27.87 10.33 -4.80
C LEU A 105 -28.74 11.51 -5.22
N HIS A 106 -29.75 11.80 -4.41
CA HIS A 106 -30.68 12.90 -4.63
C HIS A 106 -30.79 13.74 -3.37
N SER A 107 -30.46 15.03 -3.47
CA SER A 107 -30.69 16.01 -2.40
C SER A 107 -32.03 16.70 -2.62
N SER A 108 -32.86 16.81 -1.58
CA SER A 108 -34.18 17.45 -1.70
C SER A 108 -34.12 18.97 -1.91
N SER A 109 -33.03 19.60 -1.46
CA SER A 109 -32.69 21.00 -1.66
C SER A 109 -32.12 21.27 -3.06
N GLY A 110 -31.72 20.22 -3.78
CA GLY A 110 -31.09 20.33 -5.10
C GLY A 110 -29.61 20.72 -5.04
N ALA A 111 -28.96 20.61 -3.88
CA ALA A 111 -27.59 21.07 -3.67
C ALA A 111 -26.51 20.25 -4.40
N ILE A 112 -26.84 19.03 -4.84
CA ILE A 112 -25.94 18.14 -5.59
C ILE A 112 -26.67 17.40 -6.70
N HIS A 113 -25.93 17.03 -7.75
CA HIS A 113 -26.42 16.20 -8.86
C HIS A 113 -25.55 14.97 -9.06
N THR A 114 -26.19 13.81 -9.18
CA THR A 114 -25.49 12.59 -9.62
C THR A 114 -25.19 12.68 -11.12
N VAL A 115 -23.92 12.61 -11.49
CA VAL A 115 -23.46 12.61 -12.89
C VAL A 115 -22.84 11.27 -13.31
N ILE A 116 -22.35 10.48 -12.35
CA ILE A 116 -21.92 9.10 -12.55
C ILE A 116 -22.76 8.20 -11.63
N PRO A 117 -23.81 7.55 -12.14
CA PRO A 117 -24.57 6.59 -11.35
C PRO A 117 -23.71 5.41 -10.92
N GLY A 118 -23.92 4.94 -9.69
CA GLY A 118 -23.36 3.70 -9.20
C GLY A 118 -24.10 2.49 -9.77
N GLU A 119 -23.41 1.35 -9.85
CA GLU A 119 -23.96 0.11 -10.41
C GLU A 119 -23.73 -1.08 -9.47
N VAL A 120 -24.76 -1.91 -9.29
CA VAL A 120 -24.67 -3.21 -8.60
C VAL A 120 -25.32 -4.27 -9.46
N ASN A 121 -24.55 -5.25 -9.94
CA ASN A 121 -25.07 -6.32 -10.80
C ASN A 121 -25.37 -7.61 -10.03
N ARG A 122 -24.65 -7.86 -8.94
CA ARG A 122 -24.78 -9.05 -8.09
C ARG A 122 -24.63 -8.68 -6.62
N LEU A 123 -25.54 -9.16 -5.78
CA LEU A 123 -25.43 -9.07 -4.32
C LEU A 123 -26.24 -10.18 -3.66
N ARG A 124 -25.56 -11.20 -3.13
CA ARG A 124 -26.17 -12.34 -2.42
C ARG A 124 -26.71 -11.90 -1.05
N GLY A 125 -27.66 -12.64 -0.48
CA GLY A 125 -28.07 -12.42 0.91
C GLY A 125 -26.95 -12.70 1.90
N GLY A 126 -26.78 -11.85 2.92
CA GLY A 126 -25.67 -11.87 3.86
C GLY A 126 -24.41 -11.16 3.36
N ASP A 127 -24.43 -10.60 2.15
CA ASP A 127 -23.28 -9.92 1.55
C ASP A 127 -23.43 -8.39 1.58
N GLN A 128 -22.31 -7.69 1.34
CA GLN A 128 -22.19 -6.24 1.32
C GLN A 128 -21.33 -5.82 0.12
N VAL A 129 -21.70 -4.71 -0.53
CA VAL A 129 -20.92 -4.09 -1.60
C VAL A 129 -20.73 -2.60 -1.35
N ARG A 130 -19.56 -2.08 -1.75
CA ARG A 130 -19.28 -0.65 -1.82
C ARG A 130 -19.55 -0.16 -3.24
N VAL A 131 -20.44 0.81 -3.36
CA VAL A 131 -20.86 1.40 -4.64
C VAL A 131 -20.33 2.82 -4.72
N ILE A 132 -19.68 3.17 -5.82
CA ILE A 132 -19.18 4.52 -6.07
C ILE A 132 -20.21 5.29 -6.89
N VAL A 133 -20.63 6.46 -6.40
CA VAL A 133 -21.52 7.39 -7.10
C VAL A 133 -20.79 8.71 -7.28
N GLY A 134 -20.68 9.20 -8.51
CA GLY A 134 -20.05 10.49 -8.80
C GLY A 134 -21.06 11.62 -8.80
N ILE A 135 -20.78 12.67 -8.02
CA ILE A 135 -21.63 13.85 -7.89
C ILE A 135 -20.89 15.13 -8.30
N VAL A 136 -21.67 16.14 -8.65
CA VAL A 136 -21.23 17.53 -8.76
C VAL A 136 -22.11 18.41 -7.87
N ASN A 137 -21.53 19.48 -7.36
CA ASN A 137 -22.28 20.48 -6.62
C ASN A 137 -23.14 21.32 -7.58
N GLU A 138 -24.30 21.77 -7.11
CA GLU A 138 -25.08 22.79 -7.82
C GLU A 138 -24.38 24.16 -7.75
N ASP A 139 -24.63 25.01 -8.74
CA ASP A 139 -24.09 26.37 -8.78
C ASP A 139 -24.39 27.13 -7.48
N GLY A 140 -23.34 27.62 -6.82
CA GLY A 140 -23.42 28.35 -5.55
C GLY A 140 -23.26 27.50 -4.28
N VAL A 141 -23.14 26.17 -4.40
CA VAL A 141 -22.78 25.28 -3.28
C VAL A 141 -21.26 25.13 -3.21
N GLU A 142 -20.66 25.80 -2.23
CA GLU A 142 -19.20 25.78 -2.02
C GLU A 142 -18.70 24.38 -1.62
N ALA A 143 -17.47 24.05 -2.00
CA ALA A 143 -16.84 22.80 -1.60
C ALA A 143 -16.63 22.78 -0.07
N GLY A 144 -16.98 21.67 0.58
CA GLY A 144 -16.97 21.55 2.03
C GLY A 144 -18.34 21.80 2.69
N THR A 145 -19.39 22.13 1.92
CA THR A 145 -20.73 22.34 2.48
C THR A 145 -21.35 21.02 2.98
N GLU A 146 -21.80 21.00 4.23
CA GLU A 146 -22.57 19.89 4.80
C GLU A 146 -24.00 19.90 4.26
N ILE A 147 -24.47 18.74 3.79
CA ILE A 147 -25.82 18.53 3.25
C ILE A 147 -26.43 17.33 3.98
N ASP A 148 -27.52 17.53 4.70
CA ASP A 148 -28.18 16.53 5.56
C ASP A 148 -29.44 15.88 4.95
N ASP A 149 -29.75 16.22 3.70
CA ASP A 149 -31.00 15.85 3.03
C ASP A 149 -30.80 14.88 1.83
N VAL A 150 -29.67 14.17 1.81
CA VAL A 150 -29.32 13.27 0.69
C VAL A 150 -30.00 11.91 0.84
N GLN A 151 -30.75 11.51 -0.18
CA GLN A 151 -31.39 10.21 -0.29
C GLN A 151 -30.65 9.32 -1.28
N VAL A 152 -30.46 8.05 -0.92
CA VAL A 152 -30.02 7.03 -1.85
C VAL A 152 -31.23 6.50 -2.60
N VAL A 153 -31.19 6.55 -3.93
CA VAL A 153 -32.28 6.08 -4.79
C VAL A 153 -31.76 4.91 -5.63
N ILE A 154 -32.43 3.76 -5.51
CA ILE A 154 -32.13 2.55 -6.29
C ILE A 154 -33.25 2.34 -7.31
N ASN A 155 -32.90 2.35 -8.59
CA ASN A 155 -33.86 2.20 -9.71
C ASN A 155 -35.10 3.10 -9.58
N GLY A 156 -34.90 4.34 -9.15
CA GLY A 156 -35.95 5.35 -9.00
C GLY A 156 -36.75 5.29 -7.69
N SER A 157 -36.46 4.36 -6.79
CA SER A 157 -37.09 4.27 -5.47
C SER A 157 -36.10 4.64 -4.35
N PRO A 158 -36.44 5.56 -3.43
CA PRO A 158 -35.61 5.83 -2.25
C PRO A 158 -35.43 4.59 -1.38
N LEU A 159 -34.24 4.42 -0.83
CA LEU A 159 -33.90 3.35 0.12
C LEU A 159 -33.30 3.94 1.40
N GLY A 160 -34.01 3.78 2.52
CA GLY A 160 -33.59 4.32 3.82
C GLY A 160 -34.04 5.76 4.06
N GLY A 161 -33.33 6.45 4.95
CA GLY A 161 -33.57 7.85 5.29
C GLY A 161 -32.64 8.82 4.56
N ASN A 162 -32.60 10.06 5.05
CA ASN A 162 -31.63 11.05 4.60
C ASN A 162 -30.26 10.78 5.24
N TRP A 163 -29.21 11.15 4.52
CA TRP A 163 -27.82 11.04 4.92
C TRP A 163 -27.15 12.39 4.87
N GLU A 164 -26.21 12.58 5.79
CA GLU A 164 -25.32 13.73 5.81
C GLU A 164 -24.09 13.43 4.96
N ILE A 165 -23.76 14.34 4.04
CA ILE A 165 -22.55 14.30 3.24
C ILE A 165 -21.89 15.68 3.22
N VAL A 166 -20.59 15.71 2.90
CA VAL A 166 -19.86 16.93 2.53
C VAL A 166 -19.80 17.04 1.02
N ALA A 167 -20.38 18.10 0.45
CA ALA A 167 -20.40 18.36 -0.99
C ALA A 167 -19.13 19.06 -1.48
N GLY A 168 -18.50 18.49 -2.49
CA GLY A 168 -17.22 18.93 -3.03
C GLY A 168 -16.04 18.57 -2.12
N ILE A 169 -14.83 18.82 -2.61
CA ILE A 169 -13.57 18.56 -1.89
C ILE A 169 -12.97 19.91 -1.50
N PRO A 170 -13.06 20.33 -0.22
CA PRO A 170 -12.50 21.59 0.23
C PRO A 170 -10.97 21.62 0.03
N ASP A 171 -10.39 22.81 0.12
CA ASP A 171 -8.94 22.93 0.11
C ASP A 171 -8.34 22.36 1.40
N TYR A 172 -7.21 21.68 1.25
CA TYR A 172 -6.44 21.18 2.36
C TYR A 172 -5.74 22.35 3.07
N LEU A 173 -5.90 22.41 4.38
CA LEU A 173 -5.29 23.42 5.24
C LEU A 173 -4.23 22.78 6.13
N VAL A 174 -3.27 23.58 6.59
CA VAL A 174 -2.32 23.14 7.61
C VAL A 174 -3.08 22.76 8.88
N GLY A 175 -2.88 21.53 9.35
CA GLY A 175 -3.49 20.99 10.57
C GLY A 175 -4.14 19.62 10.39
N ASP A 176 -4.15 18.86 11.48
CA ASP A 176 -4.57 17.45 11.49
C ASP A 176 -6.00 17.22 10.99
N GLU A 177 -6.96 18.10 11.31
CA GLU A 177 -8.37 17.87 10.97
C GLU A 177 -8.63 17.90 9.46
N SER A 178 -7.94 18.78 8.72
CA SER A 178 -8.05 18.84 7.26
C SER A 178 -7.24 17.71 6.61
N LEU A 179 -6.03 17.44 7.07
CA LEU A 179 -5.15 16.46 6.43
C LEU A 179 -5.58 15.00 6.68
N LYS A 180 -6.29 14.72 7.78
CA LYS A 180 -6.92 13.40 8.03
C LYS A 180 -8.00 13.04 7.02
N THR A 181 -8.55 14.01 6.29
CA THR A 181 -9.59 13.73 5.28
C THR A 181 -9.01 13.34 3.93
N HIS A 182 -7.70 13.52 3.69
CA HIS A 182 -7.06 13.04 2.46
C HIS A 182 -7.01 11.51 2.47
N GLU A 183 -7.17 10.89 1.29
CA GLU A 183 -7.33 9.44 1.15
C GLU A 183 -6.60 8.90 -0.09
N SER A 184 -6.32 7.59 -0.10
CA SER A 184 -5.75 6.93 -1.27
C SER A 184 -6.70 7.03 -2.48
N PRO A 185 -6.20 7.44 -3.67
CA PRO A 185 -7.04 7.58 -4.86
C PRO A 185 -7.37 6.23 -5.51
N GLU A 186 -8.37 6.22 -6.39
CA GLU A 186 -8.82 5.00 -7.07
C GLU A 186 -7.69 4.31 -7.85
N TRP A 187 -6.77 5.07 -8.45
CA TRP A 187 -5.65 4.49 -9.18
C TRP A 187 -4.73 3.70 -8.25
N PHE A 188 -4.46 4.20 -7.03
CA PHE A 188 -3.61 3.51 -6.06
C PHE A 188 -4.36 2.29 -5.51
N ASP A 189 -5.65 2.44 -5.24
CA ASP A 189 -6.50 1.34 -4.78
C ASP A 189 -6.56 0.19 -5.81
N GLY A 190 -6.61 0.51 -7.11
CA GLY A 190 -6.67 -0.43 -8.23
C GLY A 190 -5.30 -0.97 -8.70
N ALA A 191 -4.21 -0.29 -8.35
CA ALA A 191 -2.85 -0.62 -8.81
C ALA A 191 -2.34 -1.98 -8.33
N LYS A 192 -2.60 -2.34 -7.06
CA LYS A 192 -2.26 -3.61 -6.39
C LYS A 192 -0.79 -3.99 -6.26
N PHE A 193 0.04 -3.73 -7.27
CA PHE A 193 1.42 -4.19 -7.33
C PHE A 193 2.36 -3.06 -7.76
N GLY A 194 3.43 -2.86 -6.99
CA GLY A 194 4.49 -1.90 -7.24
C GLY A 194 5.89 -2.46 -7.02
N LEU A 195 6.88 -1.82 -7.64
CA LEU A 195 8.32 -2.14 -7.45
C LEU A 195 8.96 -1.13 -6.50
N PHE A 196 9.56 -1.58 -5.41
CA PHE A 196 10.42 -0.76 -4.56
C PHE A 196 11.89 -0.93 -5.02
N VAL A 197 12.72 0.10 -4.86
CA VAL A 197 14.14 0.05 -5.22
C VAL A 197 15.01 0.73 -4.16
N HIS A 198 15.76 -0.07 -3.39
CA HIS A 198 16.81 0.41 -2.51
C HIS A 198 18.18 0.38 -3.19
N TRP A 199 18.58 1.53 -3.71
CA TRP A 199 19.84 1.71 -4.43
C TRP A 199 20.56 2.97 -3.96
N GLY A 200 21.85 2.88 -3.68
CA GLY A 200 22.63 4.01 -3.17
C GLY A 200 24.08 3.63 -2.89
N ILE A 201 24.77 4.46 -2.10
CA ILE A 201 26.19 4.25 -1.78
C ILE A 201 26.42 2.91 -1.09
N TYR A 202 25.49 2.48 -0.23
CA TYR A 202 25.53 1.18 0.44
C TYR A 202 25.52 -0.03 -0.52
N SER A 203 25.13 0.14 -1.78
CA SER A 203 25.26 -0.89 -2.83
C SER A 203 26.70 -1.12 -3.29
N VAL A 204 27.66 -0.29 -2.87
CA VAL A 204 29.10 -0.47 -3.13
C VAL A 204 29.70 -1.51 -2.19
N PRO A 205 29.68 -1.35 -0.84
CA PRO A 205 30.16 -2.39 0.04
C PRO A 205 29.25 -3.63 0.01
N ALA A 206 27.93 -3.43 -0.19
CA ALA A 206 26.94 -4.47 -0.43
C ALA A 206 27.04 -5.68 0.51
N TRP A 207 27.21 -5.44 1.82
CA TRP A 207 27.59 -6.50 2.74
C TRP A 207 26.91 -6.35 4.09
N THR A 208 26.32 -7.44 4.54
CA THR A 208 25.91 -7.67 5.94
C THR A 208 25.79 -9.16 6.18
N VAL A 209 25.72 -9.60 7.43
CA VAL A 209 25.43 -11.01 7.72
C VAL A 209 23.95 -11.28 7.44
N SER A 210 23.66 -12.06 6.39
CA SER A 210 22.29 -12.36 5.97
C SER A 210 21.45 -12.91 7.13
N GLY A 211 20.24 -12.37 7.27
CA GLY A 211 19.29 -12.73 8.32
C GLY A 211 19.52 -12.07 9.68
N THR A 212 20.52 -11.18 9.80
CA THR A 212 20.79 -10.47 11.06
C THR A 212 20.54 -8.97 10.99
N GLN A 213 20.87 -8.34 9.86
CA GLN A 213 20.88 -6.89 9.66
C GLN A 213 20.67 -6.60 8.17
N TYR A 214 20.25 -5.39 7.83
CA TYR A 214 20.09 -4.96 6.44
C TYR A 214 21.36 -4.32 5.86
N ALA A 215 21.60 -4.52 4.56
CA ALA A 215 22.82 -4.07 3.90
C ALA A 215 22.82 -2.56 3.64
N GLU A 216 21.66 -1.94 3.41
CA GLU A 216 21.52 -0.49 3.27
C GLU A 216 21.81 0.28 4.56
N TRP A 217 21.93 -0.43 5.68
CA TRP A 217 22.36 0.09 6.98
C TRP A 217 23.86 -0.01 7.23
N TYR A 218 24.68 -0.31 6.21
CA TYR A 218 26.11 -0.53 6.34
C TYR A 218 26.82 0.55 7.17
N TRP A 219 26.58 1.84 6.87
CA TRP A 219 27.23 2.94 7.59
C TRP A 219 26.85 2.98 9.07
N TYR A 220 25.59 2.71 9.39
CA TYR A 220 25.12 2.62 10.76
C TYR A 220 25.77 1.46 11.51
N TRP A 221 25.77 0.27 10.91
CA TRP A 221 26.35 -0.94 11.52
C TRP A 221 27.88 -0.90 11.61
N GLN A 222 28.55 -0.10 10.77
CA GLN A 222 29.97 0.22 10.94
C GLN A 222 30.23 0.92 12.29
N HIS A 223 29.26 1.67 12.81
CA HIS A 223 29.41 2.43 14.05
C HIS A 223 28.70 1.80 15.25
N ASN A 224 27.71 0.93 15.01
CA ASN A 224 26.80 0.43 16.05
C ASN A 224 26.60 -1.09 15.90
N PRO A 225 26.70 -1.90 16.98
CA PRO A 225 27.42 -1.56 18.21
C PRO A 225 28.89 -1.22 17.90
N ALA A 226 29.49 -0.37 18.74
CA ALA A 226 30.88 0.02 18.56
C ALA A 226 31.85 -1.17 18.65
N ASN A 227 32.99 -1.05 17.98
CA ASN A 227 34.10 -2.01 17.98
C ASN A 227 33.74 -3.38 17.35
N ALA A 228 34.57 -4.39 17.62
CA ALA A 228 34.46 -5.76 17.12
C ALA A 228 33.16 -6.52 17.51
N SER A 229 32.21 -5.86 18.18
CA SER A 229 30.87 -6.39 18.43
C SER A 229 29.96 -6.28 17.21
N SER A 230 30.30 -5.45 16.21
CA SER A 230 29.61 -5.41 14.92
C SER A 230 30.34 -6.26 13.88
N ALA A 231 29.60 -7.10 13.16
CA ALA A 231 30.13 -7.88 12.05
C ALA A 231 30.54 -6.98 10.88
N VAL A 232 29.79 -5.89 10.63
CA VAL A 232 30.10 -4.89 9.61
C VAL A 232 31.38 -4.15 9.96
N TRP A 233 31.57 -3.77 11.23
CA TRP A 233 32.82 -3.15 11.71
C TRP A 233 34.05 -4.05 11.44
N LEU A 234 33.94 -5.35 11.75
CA LEU A 234 35.02 -6.31 11.53
C LEU A 234 35.35 -6.48 10.05
N HIS A 235 34.30 -6.68 9.25
CA HIS A 235 34.43 -6.82 7.80
C HIS A 235 35.06 -5.58 7.16
N HIS A 236 34.61 -4.39 7.57
CA HIS A 236 35.12 -3.14 7.01
C HIS A 236 36.61 -2.95 7.32
N LYS A 237 37.02 -3.24 8.56
CA LYS A 237 38.44 -3.22 8.95
C LYS A 237 39.29 -4.21 8.16
N GLU A 238 38.78 -5.42 7.92
CA GLU A 238 39.51 -6.46 7.21
C GLU A 238 39.67 -6.14 5.71
N VAL A 239 38.64 -5.60 5.07
CA VAL A 239 38.60 -5.39 3.62
C VAL A 239 39.12 -4.04 3.19
N TYR A 240 38.77 -2.97 3.91
CA TYR A 240 39.05 -1.57 3.52
C TYR A 240 40.09 -0.92 4.42
N GLY A 241 40.20 -1.35 5.68
CA GLY A 241 41.13 -0.79 6.67
C GLY A 241 40.47 0.21 7.62
N GLU A 242 41.22 0.66 8.63
CA GLU A 242 40.71 1.55 9.69
C GLU A 242 40.60 3.01 9.25
N ASP A 243 41.36 3.40 8.22
CA ASP A 243 41.44 4.77 7.70
C ASP A 243 40.45 5.03 6.55
N PHE A 244 39.75 3.99 6.07
CA PHE A 244 38.75 4.11 5.01
C PHE A 244 37.40 4.51 5.62
N LEU A 245 36.85 5.63 5.20
CA LEU A 245 35.57 6.13 5.70
C LEU A 245 34.42 5.70 4.78
N TYR A 246 33.19 5.72 5.28
CA TYR A 246 32.03 5.36 4.45
C TYR A 246 31.90 6.21 3.18
N ASP A 247 32.16 7.52 3.31
CA ASP A 247 32.08 8.45 2.19
C ASP A 247 33.15 8.20 1.11
N ASP A 248 34.22 7.45 1.42
CA ASP A 248 35.23 7.05 0.43
C ASP A 248 34.67 6.05 -0.61
N PHE A 249 33.49 5.47 -0.39
CA PHE A 249 32.78 4.67 -1.39
C PHE A 249 32.12 5.47 -2.52
N PHE A 250 32.02 6.79 -2.39
CA PHE A 250 31.31 7.64 -3.38
C PHE A 250 31.79 7.48 -4.82
N PRO A 251 33.11 7.40 -5.12
CA PRO A 251 33.59 7.22 -6.49
C PRO A 251 33.20 5.87 -7.12
N ASP A 252 32.97 4.84 -6.30
CA ASP A 252 32.68 3.47 -6.76
C ASP A 252 31.18 3.24 -7.02
N PHE A 253 30.32 4.14 -6.55
CA PHE A 253 28.93 4.20 -6.96
C PHE A 253 28.83 4.82 -8.37
N THR A 254 28.94 3.99 -9.41
CA THR A 254 29.13 4.47 -10.79
C THR A 254 27.85 4.52 -11.63
N ALA A 255 26.82 3.75 -11.28
CA ALA A 255 25.63 3.55 -12.13
C ALA A 255 25.97 3.22 -13.60
N SER A 256 27.13 2.60 -13.84
CA SER A 256 27.73 2.50 -15.19
C SER A 256 26.98 1.58 -16.15
N THR A 257 26.13 0.69 -15.64
CA THR A 257 25.26 -0.19 -16.44
C THR A 257 23.78 0.18 -16.32
N PHE A 258 23.44 1.24 -15.58
CA PHE A 258 22.06 1.67 -15.39
C PHE A 258 21.53 2.43 -16.62
N ASP A 259 20.44 1.94 -17.19
CA ASP A 259 19.63 2.61 -18.20
C ASP A 259 18.20 2.81 -17.71
N ALA A 260 17.73 4.06 -17.74
CA ALA A 260 16.41 4.43 -17.25
C ALA A 260 15.26 3.86 -18.10
N ASN A 261 15.44 3.72 -19.42
CA ASN A 261 14.42 3.12 -20.29
C ASN A 261 14.30 1.63 -20.03
N GLU A 262 15.42 0.92 -19.87
CA GLU A 262 15.43 -0.51 -19.52
C GLU A 262 14.80 -0.75 -18.14
N PHE A 263 15.08 0.12 -17.17
CA PHE A 263 14.46 0.06 -15.84
C PHE A 263 12.93 0.24 -15.93
N VAL A 264 12.47 1.30 -16.58
CA VAL A 264 11.03 1.60 -16.71
C VAL A 264 10.30 0.51 -17.50
N GLN A 265 10.93 -0.01 -18.57
CA GLN A 265 10.39 -1.17 -19.30
C GLN A 265 10.31 -2.40 -18.41
N PHE A 266 11.32 -2.65 -17.57
CA PHE A 266 11.27 -3.74 -16.61
C PHE A 266 10.11 -3.59 -15.62
N VAL A 267 9.83 -2.39 -15.09
CA VAL A 267 8.65 -2.13 -14.23
C VAL A 267 7.35 -2.52 -14.94
N ALA A 268 7.22 -2.16 -16.22
CA ALA A 268 6.05 -2.53 -17.02
C ALA A 268 5.97 -4.05 -17.28
N ASP A 269 7.10 -4.70 -17.61
CA ASP A 269 7.17 -6.13 -17.94
C ASP A 269 6.82 -7.04 -16.75
N ILE A 270 7.11 -6.59 -15.52
CA ILE A 270 6.74 -7.33 -14.30
C ILE A 270 5.27 -7.10 -13.90
N GLY A 271 4.56 -6.23 -14.63
CA GLY A 271 3.15 -5.91 -14.41
C GLY A 271 2.88 -4.81 -13.39
N ALA A 272 3.90 -4.26 -12.73
CA ALA A 272 3.72 -3.21 -11.73
C ALA A 272 3.04 -1.97 -12.32
N LYS A 273 2.22 -1.29 -11.51
CA LYS A 273 1.50 -0.06 -11.92
C LYS A 273 2.17 1.22 -11.42
N TYR A 274 3.10 1.07 -10.49
CA TYR A 274 3.90 2.13 -9.93
C TYR A 274 5.24 1.57 -9.49
N TYR A 275 6.21 2.45 -9.28
CA TYR A 275 7.43 2.13 -8.58
C TYR A 275 7.62 3.12 -7.43
N VAL A 276 8.40 2.73 -6.43
CA VAL A 276 8.89 3.59 -5.37
C VAL A 276 10.41 3.48 -5.40
N ILE A 277 11.11 4.56 -5.76
CA ILE A 277 12.58 4.57 -5.74
C ILE A 277 13.10 5.37 -4.56
N VAL A 278 14.09 4.83 -3.85
CA VAL A 278 14.81 5.53 -2.78
C VAL A 278 15.55 6.73 -3.37
N THR A 279 14.98 7.92 -3.21
CA THR A 279 15.60 9.16 -3.68
C THR A 279 16.73 9.61 -2.76
N LYS A 280 16.58 9.34 -1.46
CA LYS A 280 17.58 9.57 -0.41
C LYS A 280 17.27 8.63 0.76
N HIS A 281 18.23 7.78 1.12
CA HIS A 281 18.13 6.89 2.28
C HIS A 281 18.67 7.57 3.56
N HIS A 282 18.76 6.84 4.67
CA HIS A 282 19.28 7.36 5.93
C HIS A 282 20.71 7.89 5.85
N ASP A 283 21.53 7.45 4.89
CA ASP A 283 22.90 7.94 4.69
C ASP A 283 22.97 9.38 4.13
N GLY A 284 21.83 9.96 3.77
CA GLY A 284 21.71 11.32 3.24
C GLY A 284 22.21 11.50 1.81
N PHE A 285 22.62 10.44 1.11
CA PHE A 285 23.07 10.56 -0.27
C PHE A 285 21.86 10.60 -1.21
N ALA A 286 21.63 11.76 -1.84
CA ALA A 286 20.51 11.94 -2.75
C ALA A 286 20.84 11.48 -4.19
N LEU A 287 19.91 10.77 -4.83
CA LEU A 287 20.00 10.36 -6.24
C LEU A 287 19.43 11.41 -7.22
N PHE A 288 19.14 12.60 -6.72
CA PHE A 288 18.48 13.69 -7.43
C PHE A 288 19.15 15.04 -7.17
N ASP A 289 18.74 16.05 -7.94
CA ASP A 289 19.22 17.42 -7.78
C ASP A 289 18.63 18.09 -6.52
N THR A 290 19.44 18.16 -5.46
CA THR A 290 19.08 18.78 -4.17
C THR A 290 19.17 20.31 -4.16
N GLY A 291 19.48 20.94 -5.30
CA GLY A 291 19.69 22.39 -5.39
C GLY A 291 20.77 22.87 -4.40
N ASN A 292 20.50 23.96 -3.69
CA ASN A 292 21.45 24.54 -2.74
C ASN A 292 21.40 23.91 -1.33
N SER A 293 20.51 22.94 -1.08
CA SER A 293 20.30 22.37 0.26
C SER A 293 21.40 21.39 0.69
N SER A 294 22.09 20.77 -0.26
CA SER A 294 23.17 19.80 -0.02
C SER A 294 23.94 19.58 -1.30
N ASN A 295 25.25 19.28 -1.20
CA ASN A 295 26.06 18.77 -2.30
C ASN A 295 26.26 17.24 -2.22
N ARG A 296 25.74 16.57 -1.19
CA ARG A 296 25.81 15.10 -1.01
C ARG A 296 24.82 14.38 -1.93
N ASN A 297 25.11 14.38 -3.23
CA ASN A 297 24.22 13.81 -4.24
C ASN A 297 24.96 13.19 -5.43
N SER A 298 24.21 12.43 -6.24
CA SER A 298 24.70 11.73 -7.44
C SER A 298 25.12 12.65 -8.59
N LEU A 299 24.78 13.95 -8.55
CA LEU A 299 25.26 14.93 -9.54
C LEU A 299 26.68 15.40 -9.20
N ASN A 300 26.97 15.60 -7.92
CA ASN A 300 28.26 16.07 -7.42
C ASN A 300 29.27 14.95 -7.17
N TYR A 301 28.84 13.70 -6.99
CA TYR A 301 29.69 12.54 -6.70
C TYR A 301 29.26 11.31 -7.53
N GLY A 302 30.08 10.26 -7.53
CA GLY A 302 29.77 9.00 -8.22
C GLY A 302 29.41 9.19 -9.70
N PRO A 303 28.15 8.90 -10.11
CA PRO A 303 27.76 8.81 -11.51
C PRO A 303 27.66 10.16 -12.25
N LYS A 304 27.64 11.30 -11.52
CA LYS A 304 27.45 12.65 -12.08
C LYS A 304 26.15 12.79 -12.89
N ARG A 305 25.08 12.17 -12.38
CA ARG A 305 23.77 12.02 -13.04
C ARG A 305 22.63 12.34 -12.08
N ASP A 306 21.58 12.95 -12.60
CA ASP A 306 20.28 13.05 -11.92
C ASP A 306 19.48 11.77 -12.21
N LEU A 307 19.71 10.73 -11.43
CA LEU A 307 19.17 9.39 -11.70
C LEU A 307 17.65 9.37 -11.57
N ILE A 308 17.10 10.11 -10.60
CA ILE A 308 15.64 10.26 -10.44
C ILE A 308 15.06 11.02 -11.65
N GLY A 309 15.66 12.12 -12.07
CA GLY A 309 15.23 12.86 -13.25
C GLY A 309 15.27 12.01 -14.53
N GLU A 310 16.31 11.19 -14.72
CA GLU A 310 16.40 10.26 -15.85
C GLU A 310 15.27 9.22 -15.88
N ILE A 311 14.96 8.61 -14.73
CA ILE A 311 13.87 7.63 -14.60
C ILE A 311 12.52 8.28 -14.91
N LEU A 312 12.23 9.44 -14.33
CA LEU A 312 10.96 10.15 -14.54
C LEU A 312 10.77 10.57 -16.00
N ASN A 313 11.83 11.07 -16.63
CA ASN A 313 11.82 11.39 -18.07
C ASN A 313 11.56 10.14 -18.91
N ALA A 314 12.19 9.00 -18.58
CA ALA A 314 11.94 7.74 -19.26
C ALA A 314 10.51 7.23 -19.04
N THR A 315 9.96 7.36 -17.83
CA THR A 315 8.56 7.02 -17.52
C THR A 315 7.60 7.84 -18.38
N GLN A 316 7.74 9.17 -18.38
CA GLN A 316 6.90 10.05 -19.18
C GLN A 316 7.01 9.73 -20.69
N ALA A 317 8.21 9.43 -21.18
CA ALA A 317 8.46 9.20 -22.60
C ALA A 317 7.98 7.82 -23.10
N THR A 318 8.06 6.78 -22.26
CA THR A 318 7.91 5.39 -22.71
C THR A 318 6.78 4.61 -22.03
N GLN A 319 6.45 4.93 -20.78
CA GLN A 319 5.44 4.24 -19.99
C GLN A 319 4.61 5.25 -19.15
N PRO A 320 3.93 6.23 -19.76
CA PRO A 320 3.24 7.32 -19.05
C PRO A 320 2.06 6.85 -18.19
N GLN A 321 1.66 5.58 -18.28
CA GLN A 321 0.66 4.96 -17.43
C GLN A 321 1.18 4.50 -16.05
N LEU A 322 2.50 4.49 -15.83
CA LEU A 322 3.09 4.16 -14.53
C LEU A 322 3.05 5.39 -13.63
N TYR A 323 2.74 5.17 -12.35
CA TYR A 323 2.81 6.22 -11.33
C TYR A 323 4.19 6.29 -10.68
N ASN A 324 4.65 7.51 -10.43
CA ASN A 324 5.97 7.83 -9.93
C ASN A 324 5.97 7.94 -8.40
N GLY A 325 6.42 6.90 -7.72
CA GLY A 325 6.64 6.93 -6.28
C GLY A 325 8.08 7.25 -5.91
N LEU A 326 8.25 8.17 -4.97
CA LEU A 326 9.54 8.64 -4.50
C LEU A 326 9.64 8.42 -3.00
N TYR A 327 10.60 7.59 -2.60
CA TYR A 327 10.91 7.39 -1.20
C TYR A 327 11.81 8.49 -0.67
N PHE A 328 11.55 8.94 0.56
CA PHE A 328 12.37 9.91 1.24
C PHE A 328 12.59 9.55 2.71
N SER A 329 13.84 9.42 3.12
CA SER A 329 14.16 9.21 4.51
C SER A 329 14.07 10.50 5.32
N LEU A 330 13.24 10.50 6.38
CA LEU A 330 13.15 11.68 7.27
C LEU A 330 14.41 11.84 8.14
N PRO A 331 14.96 10.76 8.74
CA PRO A 331 16.24 10.85 9.45
C PRO A 331 17.42 10.83 8.48
N GLU A 332 18.48 11.55 8.85
CA GLU A 332 19.73 11.57 8.10
C GLU A 332 20.89 11.32 9.06
N TRP A 333 21.46 10.12 8.98
CA TRP A 333 22.57 9.69 9.80
C TRP A 333 23.74 10.63 9.63
N PHE A 334 24.27 11.02 10.77
CA PHE A 334 25.49 11.78 10.92
C PHE A 334 25.51 13.18 10.27
N ASN A 335 24.37 13.67 9.78
CA ASN A 335 24.26 15.04 9.31
C ASN A 335 24.40 16.03 10.50
N PRO A 336 25.30 17.04 10.43
CA PRO A 336 25.47 18.02 11.49
C PRO A 336 24.19 18.74 11.91
N ALA A 337 23.37 19.18 10.94
CA ALA A 337 22.12 19.90 11.19
C ALA A 337 21.01 19.00 11.75
N TYR A 338 21.11 17.67 11.55
CA TYR A 338 20.17 16.71 12.14
C TYR A 338 20.46 16.40 13.61
N ALA A 339 21.61 16.82 14.17
CA ALA A 339 21.99 16.53 15.57
C ALA A 339 20.90 16.91 16.59
N LYS A 340 20.17 18.02 16.35
CA LYS A 340 19.07 18.44 17.25
C LYS A 340 17.86 17.50 17.23
N TYR A 341 17.68 16.73 16.16
CA TYR A 341 16.57 15.80 15.91
C TYR A 341 16.95 14.32 16.11
N GLY A 342 18.22 13.98 15.96
CA GLY A 342 18.77 12.64 16.24
C GLY A 342 19.19 12.46 17.70
N HIS A 343 19.72 11.27 18.01
CA HIS A 343 20.52 11.06 19.22
C HIS A 343 21.86 11.79 19.05
N ALA A 344 22.01 12.97 19.68
CA ALA A 344 23.28 13.69 19.71
C ALA A 344 24.17 13.32 20.91
N ASP A 345 23.61 12.75 22.00
CA ASP A 345 24.35 12.54 23.25
C ASP A 345 23.71 11.42 24.09
N PHE A 346 24.49 10.42 24.54
CA PHE A 346 24.02 9.28 25.34
C PHE A 346 23.75 9.63 26.83
N THR A 347 23.67 10.92 27.18
CA THR A 347 23.65 11.37 28.58
C THR A 347 22.44 12.22 28.98
N ASP A 348 21.56 12.61 28.06
CA ASP A 348 20.43 13.51 28.38
C ASP A 348 19.06 12.79 28.34
N GLY A 349 18.39 12.75 29.50
CA GLY A 349 17.12 12.06 29.77
C GLY A 349 15.87 12.72 29.17
N LEU A 350 15.96 13.35 27.99
CA LEU A 350 14.83 13.98 27.30
C LEU A 350 14.08 12.99 26.41
N TYR A 351 13.43 12.02 27.05
CA TYR A 351 12.46 11.13 26.40
C TYR A 351 11.03 11.64 26.70
N HIS A 352 10.30 12.02 25.64
CA HIS A 352 8.86 12.33 25.62
C HIS A 352 8.33 13.49 26.51
N ARG A 353 8.14 14.69 25.93
CA ARG A 353 7.08 15.61 26.41
C ARG A 353 6.33 16.28 25.26
N ARG A 354 5.00 16.17 25.30
CA ARG A 354 4.06 16.99 24.52
C ARG A 354 4.13 18.42 25.02
N SER A 355 3.95 19.42 24.15
CA SER A 355 3.69 20.80 24.58
C SER A 355 2.28 20.89 25.13
N ASP A 356 2.11 21.67 26.20
CA ASP A 356 0.82 21.97 26.81
C ASP A 356 0.23 23.30 26.30
N ASP A 357 0.89 23.96 25.32
CA ASP A 357 0.52 25.30 24.84
C ASP A 357 -0.53 25.26 23.71
N PRO A 358 -1.76 25.76 23.96
CA PRO A 358 -2.83 25.80 22.96
C PRO A 358 -2.67 26.87 21.87
N ASN A 359 -1.73 27.81 22.00
CA ASN A 359 -1.53 28.91 21.02
C ASN A 359 -0.41 28.65 20.01
N SER A 360 0.34 27.55 20.16
CA SER A 360 1.27 27.01 19.17
C SER A 360 0.92 25.56 18.81
N PRO A 361 -0.20 25.32 18.11
CA PRO A 361 -0.60 23.98 17.68
C PRO A 361 0.22 23.57 16.44
N GLY A 362 1.50 23.30 16.64
CA GLY A 362 2.37 22.64 15.67
C GLY A 362 3.07 21.47 16.35
N TYR A 363 3.27 20.34 15.65
CA TYR A 363 3.98 19.19 16.21
C TYR A 363 5.34 19.64 16.74
N ASN A 364 5.49 19.56 18.07
CA ASN A 364 6.62 20.14 18.75
C ASN A 364 7.93 19.47 18.30
N ILE A 365 8.96 20.30 18.15
CA ILE A 365 10.35 20.11 17.70
C ILE A 365 11.17 19.07 18.52
N LEU A 366 10.52 18.17 19.26
CA LEU A 366 11.13 17.33 20.30
C LEU A 366 10.79 15.83 20.20
N GLN A 367 10.48 15.30 19.02
CA GLN A 367 10.61 13.86 18.79
C GLN A 367 12.07 13.58 18.40
N ARG A 368 12.95 13.27 19.35
CA ARG A 368 14.23 12.66 18.96
C ARG A 368 13.94 11.29 18.37
N THR A 369 14.47 10.99 17.19
CA THR A 369 14.43 9.63 16.64
C THR A 369 15.50 8.77 17.30
N GLY A 370 15.33 7.45 17.30
CA GLY A 370 16.40 6.50 17.65
C GLY A 370 17.62 6.55 16.72
N MET A 371 17.55 7.33 15.64
CA MET A 371 18.58 7.42 14.61
C MET A 371 19.69 8.39 15.01
N ALA A 372 20.91 8.10 14.55
CA ALA A 372 22.08 8.94 14.77
C ALA A 372 21.92 10.29 14.06
N GLY A 373 22.44 11.35 14.68
CA GLY A 373 22.59 12.68 14.08
C GLY A 373 23.86 13.35 14.61
N GLY A 374 24.35 14.39 13.93
CA GLY A 374 25.65 14.98 14.23
C GLY A 374 26.82 14.11 13.74
N LEU A 375 27.99 14.69 13.54
CA LEU A 375 29.12 13.99 12.90
C LEU A 375 29.45 12.65 13.60
N ALA A 376 29.69 11.61 12.80
CA ALA A 376 30.13 10.32 13.29
C ALA A 376 31.49 10.45 13.99
N GLN A 377 31.66 9.77 15.13
CA GLN A 377 33.00 9.56 15.68
C GLN A 377 33.67 8.43 14.89
N ASN A 378 34.96 8.57 14.56
CA ASN A 378 35.69 7.54 13.82
C ASN A 378 35.54 6.16 14.49
N ALA A 379 35.10 5.17 13.70
CA ALA A 379 34.73 3.85 14.19
C ALA A 379 35.89 3.04 14.82
N TYR A 380 37.14 3.37 14.49
CA TYR A 380 38.34 2.60 14.89
C TYR A 380 39.27 3.35 15.85
N ASN A 381 39.17 4.68 15.89
CA ASN A 381 39.99 5.56 16.70
C ASN A 381 39.12 6.64 17.36
N SER A 382 38.71 6.39 18.61
CA SER A 382 37.91 7.35 19.39
C SER A 382 38.64 8.65 19.76
N SER A 383 39.96 8.73 19.52
CA SER A 383 40.75 9.95 19.71
C SER A 383 40.94 10.75 18.42
N ALA A 384 40.51 10.22 17.27
CA ALA A 384 40.49 10.95 16.01
C ALA A 384 39.41 12.05 16.01
N PRO A 385 39.55 13.10 15.19
CA PRO A 385 38.44 14.03 14.97
C PRO A 385 37.22 13.29 14.39
N PRO A 386 36.00 13.84 14.58
CA PRO A 386 34.80 13.32 13.92
C PRO A 386 34.98 13.21 12.41
N GLU A 387 34.35 12.20 11.82
CA GLU A 387 34.37 11.96 10.37
C GLU A 387 33.73 13.15 9.64
N PRO A 388 34.31 13.62 8.51
CA PRO A 388 33.69 14.65 7.70
C PRO A 388 32.39 14.15 7.08
N TYR A 389 31.38 15.01 7.02
CA TYR A 389 30.15 14.76 6.26
C TYR A 389 30.30 15.31 4.84
N THR A 390 30.70 14.45 3.89
CA THR A 390 31.04 14.89 2.54
C THR A 390 29.82 15.47 1.83
N GLY A 391 30.01 16.64 1.22
CA GLY A 391 28.95 17.38 0.53
C GLY A 391 28.02 18.18 1.44
N TYR A 392 28.32 18.32 2.73
CA TYR A 392 27.54 19.17 3.64
C TYR A 392 27.50 20.63 3.15
N VAL A 393 26.31 21.23 3.23
CA VAL A 393 26.10 22.68 3.11
C VAL A 393 25.60 23.15 4.47
N GLU A 394 26.19 24.21 5.01
CA GLU A 394 25.77 24.77 6.30
C GLU A 394 24.36 25.34 6.19
N VAL A 395 23.49 24.92 7.10
CA VAL A 395 22.08 25.31 7.18
C VAL A 395 21.70 25.62 8.64
N ASP A 396 20.72 26.49 8.83
CA ASP A 396 20.27 26.90 10.17
C ASP A 396 19.32 25.84 10.79
N ASP A 397 18.43 25.28 9.98
CA ASP A 397 17.44 24.30 10.39
C ASP A 397 17.30 23.16 9.37
N PHE A 398 17.59 21.93 9.79
CA PHE A 398 17.51 20.76 8.90
C PHE A 398 16.10 20.55 8.30
N LEU A 399 15.02 20.85 9.02
CA LEU A 399 13.67 20.68 8.47
C LEU A 399 13.35 21.77 7.44
N GLN A 400 13.65 23.04 7.74
CA GLN A 400 13.31 24.17 6.88
C GLN A 400 14.26 24.36 5.70
N ASP A 401 15.56 24.18 5.90
CA ASP A 401 16.59 24.54 4.92
C ASP A 401 17.11 23.34 4.13
N LEU A 402 16.85 22.11 4.59
CA LEU A 402 17.26 20.88 3.92
C LEU A 402 16.08 20.00 3.52
N MET A 403 15.29 19.50 4.48
CA MET A 403 14.20 18.56 4.20
C MET A 403 13.12 19.20 3.32
N LYS A 404 12.67 20.41 3.67
CA LYS A 404 11.62 21.13 2.94
C LYS A 404 11.94 21.34 1.46
N PRO A 405 13.04 22.03 1.08
CA PRO A 405 13.31 22.27 -0.34
C PRO A 405 13.52 20.97 -1.12
N GLN A 406 14.05 19.92 -0.47
CA GLN A 406 14.20 18.61 -1.11
C GLN A 406 12.84 17.95 -1.37
N ILE A 407 11.94 17.86 -0.38
CA ILE A 407 10.60 17.29 -0.56
C ILE A 407 9.76 18.14 -1.53
N GLU A 408 9.83 19.47 -1.46
CA GLU A 408 9.16 20.36 -2.43
C GLU A 408 9.69 20.15 -3.86
N THR A 409 10.98 19.83 -4.02
CA THR A 409 11.54 19.42 -5.32
C THR A 409 10.88 18.11 -5.81
N LEU A 410 10.71 17.12 -4.92
CA LEU A 410 10.00 15.88 -5.25
C LEU A 410 8.54 16.14 -5.67
N PHE A 411 7.84 17.04 -4.98
CA PHE A 411 6.45 17.39 -5.25
C PHE A 411 6.27 18.11 -6.58
N TYR A 412 7.02 19.19 -6.81
CA TYR A 412 6.69 20.14 -7.87
C TYR A 412 7.59 20.00 -9.11
N LYS A 413 8.89 19.71 -8.93
CA LYS A 413 9.81 19.51 -10.06
C LYS A 413 9.70 18.10 -10.60
N TYR A 414 9.72 17.10 -9.72
CA TYR A 414 9.65 15.69 -10.09
C TYR A 414 8.25 15.12 -10.10
N GLN A 415 7.25 15.89 -9.68
CA GLN A 415 5.84 15.53 -9.80
C GLN A 415 5.56 14.13 -9.21
N ALA A 416 5.97 13.89 -7.97
CA ALA A 416 5.68 12.64 -7.28
C ALA A 416 4.17 12.34 -7.26
N ASP A 417 3.80 11.10 -7.56
CA ASP A 417 2.46 10.54 -7.34
C ASP A 417 2.35 9.91 -5.94
N ILE A 418 3.45 9.33 -5.45
CA ILE A 418 3.56 8.76 -4.09
C ILE A 418 4.73 9.42 -3.36
N LEU A 419 4.47 9.97 -2.17
CA LEU A 419 5.53 10.25 -1.19
C LEU A 419 5.60 9.08 -0.20
N TRP A 420 6.68 8.31 -0.28
CA TRP A 420 6.90 7.18 0.62
C TRP A 420 7.97 7.56 1.66
N CYS A 421 7.57 8.08 2.81
CA CYS A 421 8.54 8.42 3.85
C CYS A 421 8.95 7.19 4.67
N ASP A 422 10.00 7.32 5.47
CA ASP A 422 10.40 6.24 6.36
C ASP A 422 10.79 6.70 7.76
N VAL A 423 10.73 5.75 8.70
CA VAL A 423 10.99 5.86 10.15
C VAL A 423 9.98 6.72 10.92
N GLY A 424 9.48 7.81 10.33
CA GLY A 424 8.73 8.84 11.05
C GLY A 424 9.64 9.77 11.85
N GLY A 425 9.09 10.45 12.86
CA GLY A 425 9.81 11.43 13.67
C GLY A 425 9.66 12.88 13.17
N PRO A 426 10.64 13.76 13.45
CA PRO A 426 10.62 15.16 13.01
C PRO A 426 10.44 15.27 11.50
N SER A 427 9.41 16.00 11.11
CA SER A 427 8.98 16.06 9.72
C SER A 427 8.44 17.44 9.41
N ILE A 428 8.79 17.95 8.23
CA ILE A 428 8.18 19.16 7.68
C ILE A 428 6.91 18.86 6.88
N VAL A 429 6.65 17.58 6.58
CA VAL A 429 5.53 17.15 5.73
C VAL A 429 4.17 17.69 6.20
N PRO A 430 3.82 17.74 7.51
CA PRO A 430 2.56 18.35 7.94
C PRO A 430 2.36 19.80 7.48
N ASP A 431 3.44 20.58 7.34
CA ASP A 431 3.38 21.99 6.98
C ASP A 431 3.28 22.19 5.46
N ILE A 432 3.78 21.24 4.66
CA ILE A 432 3.88 21.38 3.19
C ILE A 432 2.94 20.45 2.40
N ALA A 433 2.43 19.37 2.99
CA ALA A 433 1.48 18.47 2.35
C ALA A 433 0.17 19.14 1.89
N PRO A 434 -0.46 20.07 2.65
CA PRO A 434 -1.68 20.72 2.17
C PRO A 434 -1.50 21.45 0.83
N ALA A 435 -0.39 22.17 0.67
CA ALA A 435 -0.08 22.87 -0.58
C ALA A 435 0.14 21.89 -1.73
N TRP A 436 0.79 20.76 -1.47
CA TRP A 436 0.98 19.70 -2.48
C TRP A 436 -0.33 19.04 -2.89
N TYR A 437 -1.20 18.71 -1.94
CA TYR A 437 -2.53 18.13 -2.21
C TYR A 437 -3.42 19.09 -3.02
N ASN A 438 -3.45 20.38 -2.66
CA ASN A 438 -4.20 21.39 -3.40
C ASN A 438 -3.64 21.57 -4.82
N TRP A 439 -2.31 21.69 -4.95
CA TRP A 439 -1.66 21.77 -6.24
C TRP A 439 -1.95 20.54 -7.12
N ALA A 440 -1.92 19.33 -6.54
CA ALA A 440 -2.26 18.11 -7.26
C ALA A 440 -3.72 18.16 -7.76
N LYS A 441 -4.66 18.49 -6.87
CA LYS A 441 -6.09 18.64 -7.19
C LYS A 441 -6.32 19.66 -8.33
N GLU A 442 -5.67 20.81 -8.28
CA GLU A 442 -5.75 21.87 -9.31
C GLU A 442 -5.20 21.43 -10.67
N ASN A 443 -4.25 20.48 -10.69
CA ASN A 443 -3.62 19.97 -11.91
C ASN A 443 -4.22 18.65 -12.39
N ASP A 444 -5.42 18.28 -11.90
CA ASP A 444 -6.08 17.00 -12.21
C ASP A 444 -5.23 15.77 -11.86
N ARG A 445 -4.50 15.87 -10.75
CA ARG A 445 -3.67 14.79 -10.19
C ARG A 445 -4.19 14.38 -8.83
N GLN A 446 -4.03 13.10 -8.52
CA GLN A 446 -4.29 12.57 -7.19
C GLN A 446 -3.02 11.91 -6.69
N VAL A 447 -2.50 12.42 -5.59
CA VAL A 447 -1.25 11.97 -4.97
C VAL A 447 -1.55 11.18 -3.70
N VAL A 448 -0.54 10.54 -3.12
CA VAL A 448 -0.74 9.68 -1.96
C VAL A 448 0.51 9.61 -1.07
N MET A 449 0.31 9.51 0.24
CA MET A 449 1.35 9.51 1.27
C MET A 449 1.19 8.35 2.26
N ASN A 450 2.30 7.68 2.57
CA ASN A 450 2.30 6.53 3.47
C ASN A 450 2.18 6.90 4.97
N ALA A 451 2.08 5.90 5.84
CA ALA A 451 1.95 6.06 7.30
C ALA A 451 3.25 6.39 8.05
N ARG A 452 4.32 6.78 7.35
CA ARG A 452 5.65 6.97 7.95
C ARG A 452 6.20 8.39 7.79
N CYS A 453 5.36 9.34 7.39
CA CYS A 453 5.78 10.73 7.14
C CYS A 453 5.83 11.64 8.38
N GLY A 454 5.86 11.07 9.60
CA GLY A 454 5.92 11.85 10.84
C GLY A 454 4.60 12.55 11.19
N THR A 455 3.49 12.02 10.68
CA THR A 455 2.13 12.55 10.83
C THR A 455 1.26 11.57 11.63
N ASN A 456 0.17 12.06 12.25
CA ASN A 456 -0.86 11.20 12.87
C ASN A 456 -1.96 10.77 11.89
N TYR A 457 -1.74 10.99 10.60
CA TYR A 457 -2.65 10.67 9.50
C TYR A 457 -1.84 10.16 8.31
N SER A 458 -2.50 9.39 7.45
CA SER A 458 -1.93 8.86 6.23
C SER A 458 -3.03 8.42 5.30
N ASP A 459 -2.69 8.14 4.06
CA ASP A 459 -3.63 7.62 3.08
C ASP A 459 -3.71 6.09 3.12
N PHE A 460 -2.63 5.45 3.54
CA PHE A 460 -2.54 3.99 3.69
C PHE A 460 -1.55 3.58 4.78
N ASP A 461 -1.77 2.41 5.37
CA ASP A 461 -0.89 1.80 6.38
C ASP A 461 0.20 0.94 5.72
N THR A 462 1.38 0.78 6.35
CA THR A 462 2.53 0.08 5.75
C THR A 462 3.14 -1.01 6.65
N PRO A 463 2.50 -2.19 6.81
CA PRO A 463 3.13 -3.30 7.51
C PRO A 463 4.34 -3.83 6.72
N GLU A 464 5.50 -3.88 7.38
CA GLU A 464 6.77 -4.30 6.77
C GLU A 464 7.03 -5.79 6.99
N TYR A 465 7.43 -6.53 5.96
CA TYR A 465 7.63 -8.00 6.00
C TYR A 465 6.45 -8.76 6.63
N SER A 466 5.27 -8.16 6.63
CA SER A 466 4.13 -8.58 7.42
C SER A 466 2.84 -8.34 6.65
N VAL A 467 1.96 -9.32 6.70
CA VAL A 467 0.61 -9.19 6.16
C VAL A 467 -0.40 -9.19 7.30
N TYR A 468 -1.54 -8.53 7.09
CA TYR A 468 -2.62 -8.69 8.04
C TYR A 468 -3.19 -10.10 7.98
N SER A 469 -3.47 -10.64 9.15
CA SER A 469 -4.08 -11.97 9.26
C SER A 469 -5.53 -12.00 8.77
N SER A 470 -6.13 -10.85 8.46
CA SER A 470 -7.52 -10.70 8.05
C SER A 470 -7.71 -9.50 7.14
N LEU A 471 -8.85 -9.47 6.46
CA LEU A 471 -9.35 -8.30 5.74
C LEU A 471 -9.26 -7.01 6.57
N LYS A 472 -8.84 -5.92 5.92
CA LYS A 472 -8.88 -4.54 6.45
C LYS A 472 -9.69 -3.65 5.51
N THR A 473 -10.56 -2.82 6.07
CA THR A 473 -11.38 -1.88 5.28
C THR A 473 -10.62 -0.60 4.91
N ARG A 474 -9.66 -0.20 5.75
CA ARG A 474 -8.68 0.85 5.47
C ARG A 474 -7.62 0.31 4.51
N LYS A 475 -7.17 1.16 3.58
CA LYS A 475 -6.15 0.80 2.61
C LYS A 475 -4.79 0.60 3.29
N TRP A 476 -4.03 -0.37 2.80
CA TRP A 476 -2.69 -0.67 3.30
C TRP A 476 -1.80 -1.22 2.18
N GLU A 477 -0.49 -1.17 2.39
CA GLU A 477 0.52 -1.68 1.47
C GLU A 477 1.57 -2.48 2.25
N SER A 478 1.67 -3.78 1.97
CA SER A 478 2.79 -4.58 2.47
C SER A 478 4.01 -4.30 1.62
N ASN A 479 5.17 -4.24 2.25
CA ASN A 479 6.44 -4.15 1.52
C ASN A 479 7.51 -5.07 2.09
N GLU A 480 8.41 -5.55 1.23
CA GLU A 480 9.50 -6.46 1.59
C GLU A 480 10.54 -6.63 0.46
N GLY A 481 11.75 -7.09 0.78
CA GLY A 481 12.84 -7.38 -0.17
C GLY A 481 12.68 -8.66 -0.99
N SER A 482 13.05 -8.65 -2.27
CA SER A 482 13.27 -9.89 -3.04
C SER A 482 14.40 -10.74 -2.45
N ASP A 483 15.41 -10.09 -1.85
CA ASP A 483 16.24 -10.67 -0.80
C ASP A 483 15.40 -10.67 0.51
N PRO A 484 15.08 -11.84 1.09
CA PRO A 484 14.26 -11.88 2.30
C PRO A 484 14.96 -11.28 3.53
N PHE A 485 16.24 -10.93 3.43
CA PHE A 485 17.07 -10.48 4.55
C PHE A 485 17.53 -9.03 4.44
N SER A 486 17.26 -8.32 3.34
CA SER A 486 17.76 -6.97 3.09
C SER A 486 16.94 -6.29 2.00
N TYR A 487 16.83 -4.96 2.03
CA TYR A 487 16.33 -4.18 0.90
C TYR A 487 17.48 -3.85 -0.07
N GLY A 488 18.56 -3.27 0.45
CA GLY A 488 19.78 -3.01 -0.33
C GLY A 488 20.47 -4.30 -0.75
N TYR A 489 21.21 -4.25 -1.86
CA TYR A 489 21.96 -5.40 -2.38
C TYR A 489 22.93 -5.97 -1.32
N ASN A 490 22.77 -7.25 -0.99
CA ASN A 490 23.68 -7.98 -0.11
C ASN A 490 24.38 -9.12 -0.86
N ARG A 491 25.70 -9.00 -1.08
CA ARG A 491 26.51 -10.01 -1.77
C ARG A 491 26.64 -11.33 -1.01
N ASN A 492 26.30 -11.37 0.27
CA ASN A 492 26.32 -12.60 1.07
C ASN A 492 25.04 -13.43 0.92
N THR A 493 23.94 -12.85 0.44
CA THR A 493 22.73 -13.61 0.17
C THR A 493 22.94 -14.42 -1.11
N THR A 494 22.97 -15.75 -0.98
CA THR A 494 23.09 -16.64 -2.12
C THR A 494 21.81 -16.64 -2.96
N TYR A 495 21.93 -16.88 -4.26
CA TYR A 495 20.81 -16.78 -5.19
C TYR A 495 19.65 -17.72 -4.86
N GLU A 496 19.91 -18.87 -4.23
CA GLU A 496 18.87 -19.83 -3.84
C GLU A 496 17.99 -19.33 -2.69
N ASN A 497 18.45 -18.33 -1.94
CA ASN A 497 17.71 -17.74 -0.82
C ASN A 497 16.78 -16.60 -1.26
N TYR A 498 16.92 -16.09 -2.48
CA TYR A 498 16.01 -15.07 -3.00
C TYR A 498 14.60 -15.64 -3.14
N ARG A 499 13.61 -14.78 -2.94
CA ARG A 499 12.21 -15.15 -3.11
C ARG A 499 11.92 -15.54 -4.55
N ASN A 500 11.37 -16.73 -4.73
CA ASN A 500 10.98 -17.25 -6.03
C ASN A 500 9.61 -16.71 -6.47
N THR A 501 9.28 -16.91 -7.75
CA THR A 501 8.00 -16.48 -8.33
C THR A 501 6.78 -16.96 -7.53
N SER A 502 6.76 -18.22 -7.10
CA SER A 502 5.60 -18.79 -6.39
C SER A 502 5.29 -18.04 -5.09
N TYR A 503 6.32 -17.75 -4.30
CA TYR A 503 6.18 -16.97 -3.08
C TYR A 503 5.62 -15.56 -3.37
N LEU A 504 6.16 -14.90 -4.40
CA LEU A 504 5.75 -13.53 -4.76
C LEU A 504 4.30 -13.48 -5.26
N VAL A 505 3.89 -14.43 -6.10
CA VAL A 505 2.50 -14.54 -6.59
C VAL A 505 1.55 -14.84 -5.44
N HIS A 506 1.89 -15.78 -4.56
CA HIS A 506 1.06 -16.12 -3.40
C HIS A 506 0.87 -14.92 -2.46
N SER A 507 1.96 -14.19 -2.19
CA SER A 507 1.93 -12.99 -1.37
C SER A 507 1.05 -11.91 -2.00
N LEU A 508 1.22 -11.64 -3.30
CA LEU A 508 0.39 -10.68 -4.03
C LEU A 508 -1.10 -11.03 -3.94
N VAL A 509 -1.47 -12.29 -4.22
CA VAL A 509 -2.87 -12.74 -4.20
C VAL A 509 -3.47 -12.63 -2.78
N ASP A 510 -2.72 -13.03 -1.75
CA ASP A 510 -3.16 -12.96 -0.35
C ASP A 510 -3.37 -11.52 0.12
N ILE A 511 -2.42 -10.64 -0.19
CA ILE A 511 -2.47 -9.21 0.17
C ILE A 511 -3.67 -8.53 -0.51
N VAL A 512 -3.86 -8.78 -1.81
CA VAL A 512 -4.93 -8.16 -2.59
C VAL A 512 -6.32 -8.60 -2.11
N SER A 513 -6.51 -9.88 -1.78
CA SER A 513 -7.81 -10.35 -1.25
C SER A 513 -8.16 -9.69 0.10
N LYS A 514 -7.15 -9.22 0.83
CA LYS A 514 -7.27 -8.52 2.12
C LYS A 514 -7.23 -7.00 2.00
N ASN A 515 -7.49 -6.47 0.80
CA ASN A 515 -7.54 -5.04 0.45
C ASN A 515 -6.18 -4.31 0.39
N GLY A 516 -5.06 -5.04 0.42
CA GLY A 516 -3.73 -4.46 0.37
C GLY A 516 -3.20 -4.21 -1.04
N ASN A 517 -2.14 -3.41 -1.13
CA ASN A 517 -1.18 -3.43 -2.24
C ASN A 517 0.11 -4.13 -1.81
N TYR A 518 0.86 -4.67 -2.76
CA TYR A 518 2.14 -5.31 -2.54
C TYR A 518 3.26 -4.52 -3.22
N LEU A 519 4.20 -4.02 -2.44
CA LEU A 519 5.36 -3.25 -2.88
C LEU A 519 6.63 -4.08 -2.66
N LEU A 520 7.11 -4.71 -3.72
CA LEU A 520 8.23 -5.65 -3.65
C LEU A 520 9.54 -4.97 -4.02
N ASP A 521 10.55 -5.10 -3.16
CA ASP A 521 11.83 -4.42 -3.32
C ASP A 521 12.89 -5.21 -4.09
N VAL A 522 13.69 -4.49 -4.86
CA VAL A 522 14.98 -4.96 -5.38
C VAL A 522 16.10 -4.06 -4.89
N GLY A 523 17.24 -4.67 -4.55
CA GLY A 523 18.50 -3.99 -4.31
C GLY A 523 19.44 -4.14 -5.51
N PRO A 524 19.60 -3.13 -6.38
CA PRO A 524 20.59 -3.17 -7.45
C PRO A 524 22.02 -3.04 -6.93
N THR A 525 22.97 -3.57 -7.69
CA THR A 525 24.42 -3.39 -7.48
C THR A 525 24.84 -1.92 -7.70
N ALA A 526 26.03 -1.51 -7.25
CA ALA A 526 26.52 -0.13 -7.44
C ALA A 526 26.58 0.37 -8.90
N ASN A 527 26.71 -0.52 -9.89
CA ASN A 527 26.65 -0.14 -11.31
C ASN A 527 25.21 -0.08 -11.86
N GLY A 528 24.20 -0.48 -11.08
CA GLY A 528 22.77 -0.40 -11.44
C GLY A 528 22.17 -1.69 -11.98
N THR A 529 22.84 -2.83 -11.83
CA THR A 529 22.30 -4.13 -12.26
C THR A 529 21.32 -4.67 -11.21
N ILE A 530 20.08 -4.95 -11.60
CA ILE A 530 19.17 -5.79 -10.80
C ILE A 530 19.66 -7.23 -10.92
N VAL A 531 19.95 -7.87 -9.78
CA VAL A 531 20.55 -9.21 -9.76
C VAL A 531 19.64 -10.26 -10.41
N PRO A 532 20.20 -11.27 -11.11
CA PRO A 532 19.44 -12.28 -11.82
C PRO A 532 18.28 -12.95 -11.04
N PRO A 533 18.46 -13.44 -9.79
CA PRO A 533 17.38 -14.14 -9.10
C PRO A 533 16.16 -13.24 -8.83
N SER A 534 16.37 -11.97 -8.47
CA SER A 534 15.28 -10.99 -8.32
C SER A 534 14.61 -10.70 -9.65
N ARG A 535 15.41 -10.41 -10.69
CA ARG A 535 14.91 -10.08 -12.03
C ARG A 535 14.07 -11.22 -12.61
N GLU A 536 14.55 -12.45 -12.54
CA GLU A 536 13.89 -13.62 -13.11
C GLU A 536 12.57 -13.95 -12.41
N SER A 537 12.54 -13.87 -11.07
CA SER A 537 11.35 -14.12 -10.27
C SER A 537 10.27 -13.07 -10.52
N LEU A 538 10.65 -11.79 -10.59
CA LEU A 538 9.76 -10.69 -10.93
C LEU A 538 9.21 -10.77 -12.35
N LEU A 539 10.03 -11.15 -13.34
CA LEU A 539 9.53 -11.44 -14.69
C LEU A 539 8.57 -12.65 -14.69
N GLY A 540 8.73 -13.59 -13.77
CA GLY A 540 7.76 -14.65 -13.50
C GLY A 540 6.42 -14.12 -13.03
N VAL A 541 6.44 -13.18 -12.09
CA VAL A 541 5.23 -12.49 -11.61
C VAL A 541 4.54 -11.76 -12.77
N GLY A 542 5.30 -11.05 -13.62
CA GLY A 542 4.77 -10.40 -14.82
C GLY A 542 4.10 -11.38 -15.81
N ARG A 543 4.71 -12.54 -16.06
CA ARG A 543 4.10 -13.59 -16.90
C ARG A 543 2.78 -14.09 -16.34
N TRP A 544 2.69 -14.27 -15.02
CA TRP A 544 1.44 -14.68 -14.36
C TRP A 544 0.38 -13.58 -14.42
N LEU A 545 0.76 -12.33 -14.15
CA LEU A 545 -0.15 -11.16 -14.21
C LEU A 545 -0.65 -10.86 -15.63
N ASN A 546 0.11 -11.22 -16.67
CA ASN A 546 -0.33 -11.07 -18.04
C ASN A 546 -1.59 -11.91 -18.36
N VAL A 547 -1.76 -13.08 -17.71
CA VAL A 547 -2.94 -13.94 -17.92
C VAL A 547 -3.97 -13.79 -16.80
N SER A 548 -3.54 -13.61 -15.55
CA SER A 548 -4.39 -13.59 -14.36
C SER A 548 -4.67 -12.19 -13.82
N GLY A 549 -4.11 -11.14 -14.42
CA GLY A 549 -4.17 -9.76 -13.91
C GLY A 549 -5.59 -9.19 -13.77
N ASP A 550 -6.56 -9.71 -14.53
CA ASP A 550 -7.98 -9.32 -14.38
C ASP A 550 -8.54 -9.66 -12.98
N ALA A 551 -8.02 -10.71 -12.34
CA ALA A 551 -8.38 -11.10 -10.97
C ALA A 551 -7.65 -10.29 -9.88
N ILE A 552 -6.77 -9.36 -10.26
CA ILE A 552 -5.94 -8.55 -9.36
C ILE A 552 -6.26 -7.06 -9.53
N TYR A 553 -5.98 -6.50 -10.70
CA TYR A 553 -6.12 -5.06 -10.93
C TYR A 553 -7.58 -4.61 -10.90
N ASP A 554 -7.82 -3.44 -10.31
CA ASP A 554 -9.13 -2.81 -10.16
C ASP A 554 -10.18 -3.68 -9.44
N THR A 555 -9.75 -4.74 -8.76
CA THR A 555 -10.62 -5.56 -7.92
C THR A 555 -10.84 -4.92 -6.55
N GLN A 556 -11.90 -5.35 -5.87
CA GLN A 556 -12.19 -5.10 -4.46
C GLN A 556 -12.10 -6.40 -3.68
N TYR A 557 -11.94 -6.29 -2.36
CA TYR A 557 -12.08 -7.43 -1.48
C TYR A 557 -13.53 -7.93 -1.46
N TRP A 558 -13.73 -9.22 -1.21
CA TRP A 558 -15.05 -9.75 -0.89
C TRP A 558 -15.33 -9.59 0.61
N PHE A 559 -16.51 -9.04 0.95
CA PHE A 559 -16.85 -8.70 2.33
C PHE A 559 -16.98 -9.93 3.23
N VAL A 560 -17.55 -11.02 2.72
CA VAL A 560 -17.84 -12.23 3.51
C VAL A 560 -16.55 -12.88 4.01
N THR A 561 -15.59 -13.11 3.12
CA THR A 561 -14.26 -13.61 3.48
C THR A 561 -13.24 -13.29 2.39
N ALA A 562 -11.98 -13.12 2.78
CA ALA A 562 -10.86 -12.95 1.87
C ALA A 562 -10.23 -14.28 1.43
N GLU A 563 -10.47 -15.36 2.19
CA GLU A 563 -9.80 -16.66 2.02
C GLU A 563 -10.65 -17.85 2.50
N GLU A 564 -10.39 -19.04 1.93
CA GLU A 564 -10.84 -20.34 2.43
C GLU A 564 -9.78 -21.41 2.07
N GLY A 565 -9.00 -21.87 3.06
CA GLY A 565 -7.86 -22.75 2.79
C GLY A 565 -6.87 -22.09 1.82
N ASP A 566 -6.61 -22.77 0.70
CA ASP A 566 -5.73 -22.27 -0.38
C ASP A 566 -6.46 -21.34 -1.38
N LEU A 567 -7.75 -21.05 -1.16
CA LEU A 567 -8.51 -20.13 -2.00
C LEU A 567 -8.39 -18.69 -1.51
N ARG A 568 -8.35 -17.77 -2.45
CA ARG A 568 -8.45 -16.31 -2.25
C ARG A 568 -9.53 -15.74 -3.17
N PHE A 569 -10.19 -14.70 -2.70
CA PHE A 569 -11.34 -14.11 -3.39
C PHE A 569 -11.14 -12.62 -3.64
N THR A 570 -11.49 -12.19 -4.86
CA THR A 570 -11.57 -10.77 -5.24
C THR A 570 -12.83 -10.56 -6.08
N THR A 571 -13.29 -9.32 -6.19
CA THR A 571 -14.55 -9.00 -6.88
C THR A 571 -14.45 -7.75 -7.72
N LYS A 572 -15.21 -7.72 -8.83
CA LYS A 572 -15.50 -6.54 -9.65
C LYS A 572 -17.02 -6.38 -9.74
N LYS A 573 -17.46 -5.25 -10.31
CA LYS A 573 -18.89 -4.98 -10.48
C LYS A 573 -19.64 -6.05 -11.27
N ASP A 574 -18.97 -6.73 -12.18
CA ASP A 574 -19.50 -7.67 -13.17
C ASP A 574 -18.91 -9.08 -13.05
N ALA A 575 -18.00 -9.31 -12.11
CA ALA A 575 -17.34 -10.60 -11.94
C ALA A 575 -16.94 -10.90 -10.51
N PHE A 576 -16.87 -12.18 -10.19
CA PHE A 576 -16.25 -12.72 -8.98
C PHE A 576 -15.04 -13.58 -9.36
N TYR A 577 -13.98 -13.55 -8.56
CA TYR A 577 -12.77 -14.31 -8.83
C TYR A 577 -12.47 -15.27 -7.70
N ILE A 578 -12.14 -16.51 -8.09
CA ILE A 578 -11.64 -17.56 -7.20
C ILE A 578 -10.20 -17.83 -7.63
N ILE A 579 -9.24 -17.70 -6.72
CA ILE A 579 -7.82 -17.90 -7.01
C ILE A 579 -7.31 -19.02 -6.11
N SER A 580 -6.83 -20.12 -6.69
CA SER A 580 -6.24 -21.24 -5.97
C SER A 580 -4.73 -21.08 -5.88
N LEU A 581 -4.18 -21.15 -4.67
CA LEU A 581 -2.75 -21.15 -4.40
C LEU A 581 -2.13 -22.56 -4.48
N ALA A 582 -2.97 -23.60 -4.48
CA ALA A 582 -2.58 -25.00 -4.63
C ALA A 582 -3.15 -25.60 -5.91
N PHE A 583 -2.41 -26.52 -6.52
CA PHE A 583 -2.87 -27.23 -7.71
C PHE A 583 -4.01 -28.20 -7.29
N PRO A 584 -5.16 -28.20 -7.97
CA PRO A 584 -6.26 -29.10 -7.65
C PRO A 584 -6.01 -30.50 -8.23
N GLU A 585 -5.24 -31.31 -7.50
CA GLU A 585 -4.78 -32.66 -7.91
C GLU A 585 -5.92 -33.65 -8.24
N ASP A 586 -7.09 -33.51 -7.64
CA ASP A 586 -8.26 -34.35 -7.91
C ASP A 586 -9.16 -33.80 -9.03
N GLY A 587 -8.74 -32.70 -9.68
CA GLY A 587 -9.45 -32.05 -10.76
C GLY A 587 -10.70 -31.28 -10.32
N VAL A 588 -10.86 -30.98 -9.01
CA VAL A 588 -12.03 -30.26 -8.49
C VAL A 588 -11.62 -29.20 -7.45
N ILE A 589 -12.06 -27.96 -7.65
CA ILE A 589 -11.98 -26.90 -6.63
C ILE A 589 -13.26 -26.89 -5.81
N ARG A 590 -13.13 -26.85 -4.48
CA ARG A 590 -14.27 -26.86 -3.55
C ARG A 590 -14.27 -25.66 -2.61
N SER A 591 -15.44 -25.12 -2.32
CA SER A 591 -15.64 -24.03 -1.35
C SER A 591 -16.95 -24.21 -0.59
N ASN A 592 -16.90 -24.04 0.72
CA ASN A 592 -18.06 -23.98 1.60
C ASN A 592 -18.56 -22.55 1.79
N SER A 593 -17.80 -21.57 1.29
CA SER A 593 -18.17 -20.16 1.36
C SER A 593 -19.40 -19.89 0.49
N PRO A 594 -20.27 -18.96 0.89
CA PRO A 594 -21.48 -18.61 0.15
C PRO A 594 -21.14 -17.73 -1.07
N LEU A 595 -20.44 -18.30 -2.05
CA LEU A 595 -19.97 -17.58 -3.24
C LEU A 595 -21.15 -16.92 -3.98
N PRO A 596 -20.99 -15.70 -4.55
CA PRO A 596 -22.06 -14.97 -5.24
C PRO A 596 -22.29 -15.50 -6.67
N ILE A 597 -22.43 -16.82 -6.83
CA ILE A 597 -22.53 -17.54 -8.11
C ILE A 597 -23.91 -18.19 -8.24
N LYS A 598 -24.59 -17.97 -9.37
CA LYS A 598 -25.93 -18.52 -9.67
C LYS A 598 -25.98 -19.30 -10.97
N ALA A 599 -26.94 -20.22 -11.06
CA ALA A 599 -27.16 -21.01 -12.26
C ALA A 599 -27.32 -20.10 -13.49
N GLY A 600 -26.51 -20.33 -14.52
CA GLY A 600 -26.40 -19.49 -15.71
C GLY A 600 -25.13 -18.65 -15.78
N ASP A 601 -24.51 -18.34 -14.63
CA ASP A 601 -23.21 -17.65 -14.58
C ASP A 601 -22.12 -18.49 -15.24
N LYS A 602 -21.18 -17.79 -15.89
CA LYS A 602 -20.09 -18.43 -16.62
C LYS A 602 -18.85 -18.51 -15.74
N VAL A 603 -18.28 -19.70 -15.57
CA VAL A 603 -16.96 -19.84 -14.96
C VAL A 603 -15.92 -20.14 -16.04
N THR A 604 -14.82 -19.41 -16.04
CA THR A 604 -13.71 -19.57 -16.99
C THR A 604 -12.37 -19.54 -16.26
N PHE A 605 -11.38 -20.24 -16.79
CA PHE A 605 -9.99 -20.15 -16.33
C PHE A 605 -9.27 -18.99 -17.01
N LEU A 606 -8.52 -18.21 -16.23
CA LEU A 606 -7.66 -17.12 -16.71
C LEU A 606 -6.26 -17.67 -17.06
N GLY A 607 -6.16 -18.28 -18.23
CA GLY A 607 -4.91 -18.84 -18.78
C GLY A 607 -4.68 -18.42 -20.23
N PRO A 608 -3.50 -18.71 -20.80
CA PRO A 608 -3.07 -18.24 -22.12
C PRO A 608 -3.95 -18.73 -23.28
N ASP A 609 -4.54 -19.93 -23.16
CA ASP A 609 -5.23 -20.61 -24.26
C ASP A 609 -6.66 -21.10 -23.93
N THR A 610 -7.24 -20.70 -22.79
CA THR A 610 -8.60 -21.10 -22.36
C THR A 610 -9.66 -20.02 -22.56
N THR A 611 -9.36 -18.95 -23.28
CA THR A 611 -10.18 -17.74 -23.39
C THR A 611 -11.61 -18.08 -23.81
N GLY A 612 -12.51 -18.14 -22.83
CA GLY A 612 -13.93 -18.37 -23.03
C GLY A 612 -14.45 -19.82 -22.92
N LYS A 613 -13.59 -20.83 -22.66
CA LYS A 613 -14.06 -22.21 -22.35
C LYS A 613 -14.80 -22.20 -21.01
N GLU A 614 -16.10 -22.45 -21.07
CA GLU A 614 -16.96 -22.51 -19.89
C GLU A 614 -16.70 -23.81 -19.13
N LEU A 615 -16.35 -23.67 -17.86
CA LEU A 615 -16.09 -24.80 -16.96
C LEU A 615 -17.38 -25.26 -16.30
N ARG A 616 -17.45 -26.56 -16.02
CA ARG A 616 -18.59 -27.14 -15.31
C ARG A 616 -18.45 -26.88 -13.82
N TRP A 617 -19.54 -26.46 -13.21
CA TRP A 617 -19.61 -26.24 -11.78
C TRP A 617 -21.01 -26.60 -11.27
N GLN A 618 -21.12 -26.89 -9.98
CA GLN A 618 -22.38 -27.21 -9.32
C GLN A 618 -22.33 -26.85 -7.83
N TRP A 619 -23.51 -26.72 -7.22
CA TRP A 619 -23.66 -26.76 -5.77
C TRP A 619 -24.16 -28.16 -5.39
N THR A 620 -23.52 -28.79 -4.40
CA THR A 620 -23.99 -30.07 -3.86
C THR A 620 -25.26 -29.88 -3.01
N GLU A 621 -25.96 -30.97 -2.68
CA GLU A 621 -27.12 -30.92 -1.77
C GLU A 621 -26.76 -30.36 -0.39
N ASP A 622 -25.50 -30.53 0.03
CA ASP A 622 -24.95 -30.02 1.29
C ASP A 622 -24.45 -28.56 1.20
N GLY A 623 -24.63 -27.90 0.05
CA GLY A 623 -24.27 -26.49 -0.14
C GLY A 623 -22.78 -26.24 -0.39
N VAL A 624 -22.04 -27.25 -0.86
CA VAL A 624 -20.62 -27.10 -1.25
C VAL A 624 -20.54 -26.73 -2.73
N PHE A 625 -19.81 -25.67 -3.06
CA PHE A 625 -19.49 -25.33 -4.45
C PHE A 625 -18.41 -26.27 -4.96
N GLU A 626 -18.62 -26.85 -6.15
CA GLU A 626 -17.62 -27.66 -6.86
C GLU A 626 -17.41 -27.11 -8.27
N LEU A 627 -16.16 -26.83 -8.63
CA LEU A 627 -15.72 -26.46 -9.97
C LEU A 627 -14.84 -27.56 -10.56
N SER A 628 -15.29 -28.18 -11.65
CA SER A 628 -14.54 -29.21 -12.36
C SER A 628 -13.48 -28.58 -13.27
N VAL A 629 -12.22 -28.94 -13.03
CA VAL A 629 -11.06 -28.41 -13.77
C VAL A 629 -10.19 -29.51 -14.41
N GLY A 630 -10.52 -30.80 -14.23
CA GLY A 630 -9.77 -31.90 -14.86
C GLY A 630 -9.71 -31.81 -16.40
N ASP A 631 -10.72 -31.24 -17.05
CA ASP A 631 -10.75 -31.05 -18.52
C ASP A 631 -9.83 -29.91 -19.01
N ILE A 632 -9.14 -29.20 -18.11
CA ILE A 632 -8.18 -28.12 -18.43
C ILE A 632 -6.84 -28.29 -17.72
N GLU A 633 -6.51 -29.50 -17.28
CA GLU A 633 -5.28 -29.77 -16.52
C GLU A 633 -4.02 -29.35 -17.30
N GLU A 634 -3.96 -29.63 -18.61
CA GLU A 634 -2.83 -29.27 -19.47
C GLU A 634 -2.62 -27.75 -19.52
N GLU A 635 -3.69 -26.97 -19.68
CA GLU A 635 -3.64 -25.51 -19.69
C GLU A 635 -3.29 -24.94 -18.31
N MET A 636 -3.79 -25.56 -17.24
CA MET A 636 -3.41 -25.20 -15.87
C MET A 636 -1.94 -25.48 -15.59
N GLN A 637 -1.32 -26.52 -16.17
CA GLN A 637 0.11 -26.77 -16.04
C GLN A 637 0.98 -25.73 -16.77
N MET A 638 0.42 -24.98 -17.74
CA MET A 638 1.10 -23.86 -18.39
C MET A 638 1.14 -22.61 -17.51
N VAL A 639 0.14 -22.42 -16.65
CA VAL A 639 0.10 -21.36 -15.64
C VAL A 639 0.69 -21.88 -14.34
N LYS A 640 1.87 -21.40 -13.99
CA LYS A 640 2.52 -21.79 -12.73
C LYS A 640 2.04 -20.90 -11.58
N ASP A 641 2.39 -21.31 -10.36
CA ASP A 641 2.29 -20.50 -9.13
C ASP A 641 0.88 -20.34 -8.54
N ALA A 642 -0.13 -19.93 -9.31
CA ALA A 642 -1.52 -19.84 -8.84
C ALA A 642 -2.53 -19.90 -10.00
N TRP A 643 -3.76 -20.33 -9.74
CA TRP A 643 -4.79 -20.55 -10.76
C TRP A 643 -6.03 -19.70 -10.51
N ALA A 644 -6.28 -18.72 -11.38
CA ALA A 644 -7.38 -17.78 -11.24
C ALA A 644 -8.57 -18.16 -12.15
N PHE A 645 -9.77 -18.11 -11.58
CA PHE A 645 -11.03 -18.42 -12.24
C PHE A 645 -11.96 -17.22 -12.15
N LYS A 646 -12.52 -16.81 -13.30
CA LYS A 646 -13.48 -15.71 -13.40
C LYS A 646 -14.88 -16.28 -13.49
N VAL A 647 -15.73 -15.87 -12.55
CA VAL A 647 -17.17 -15.99 -12.61
C VAL A 647 -17.73 -14.71 -13.23
N GLU A 648 -18.24 -14.79 -14.44
CA GLU A 648 -18.93 -13.68 -15.11
C GLU A 648 -20.43 -13.76 -14.79
N TYR A 649 -20.98 -12.68 -14.24
CA TYR A 649 -22.40 -12.63 -13.90
C TYR A 649 -23.24 -12.52 -15.19
N ARG A 650 -24.18 -13.46 -15.39
CA ARG A 650 -25.12 -13.46 -16.52
C ARG A 650 -26.55 -13.09 -16.14
#